data_AF-A0A940DNY4-F1
#
_entry.id   AF-A0A940DNY4-F1
#
_cell.length_a   1.000
_cell.length_b   1.000
_cell.length_c   1.000
_cell.angle_alpha   90.00
_cell.angle_beta   90.00
_cell.angle_gamma   90.00
#
_symmetry.space_group_name_H-M   'P 1'
#
loop_
_entity.id
_entity.type
_entity.pdbx_description
1 polymer ?
#
loop_
_entity_poly.entity_id
_entity_poly.type
_entity_poly.pdbx_seq_one_letter_code
_entity_poly.pdbx_strand_id
1 'polypeptide(L)'
;MSRKAIIICAAVAAVLFGVVAAAVAVLYSGKNAGARLGEKYELMAAVPVDAVAVMRFDSVDDMTSLLTDASSLMSPFVRAYAGSPFVDFLSGLHEMSEQGTLPRKSSPAVVSYHYDGELVPLAVFDAGKASEDVPAGASALLGAAEAAGLSSCYIDCSGILDSDAGLYGKGLVAVSPSEDLIESSRRHLSRKLSVIDSRGFADAASEAEGGNLILLSCGEADKLTEEILVPKYRKYNDFLSDVSEWLAFTICSAEGGHLALKAGGTCQDGGDDFLSVLEAMPGAVSSVSSMVPSYAVSVVSVPFQDAGAYLSEYDRFRDSRSSSSIFPVRDTLGKYAGIGPEKWCRALAVKEAAAVSFHVGQNLESAVLLKVGNPDVSVIFRGTDVTTLDNYVPQVHRYAYKGFAASLFGPLFRLEDESAFTYINGWIVSGSRAAVKEYVSGRALENTLGRYMADAGLPDRLSVKGRCLVAYFSPVESRLEKIFSPAFASAMESAADGFSYMPLVFSVGKTRSSMDLLADLDRVVVTKSKAPAFERDTVIDVPDGPFRVKNSGTGRMNLFYQQDNMYLCLQEEDGRGIWGVPFSSPICGRAGTIDYFANGKLQILFASGSKLYLIDRLGRYVNPFPVDLGKKIVLGPDIYDFNGTRRYNVMVLHDDNTVAMYNLKGNMPPEWKGITAGETIKGLPEPLKVAGKTYWVVRTSVQTLIFPFYGGEPYTAGTGDKMIRTDSKVIPAEGNSVTVTCYDGKERIVDL
;
A
#
# COMPACT_ATOMS: atom_id res chain seq x y z
N MET A 1 -9.84 -0.33 -16.91
CA MET A 1 -9.33 0.53 -15.82
C MET A 1 -7.99 -0.03 -15.45
N SER A 2 -7.02 0.85 -15.27
CA SER A 2 -5.65 0.45 -14.97
C SER A 2 -5.49 -0.06 -13.54
N ARG A 3 -4.43 -0.84 -13.26
CA ARG A 3 -3.84 -1.32 -11.99
C ARG A 3 -3.97 -0.33 -10.82
N LYS A 4 -4.05 0.94 -11.20
CA LYS A 4 -4.14 2.14 -10.38
C LYS A 4 -5.53 2.32 -9.72
N ALA A 5 -6.66 2.00 -10.36
CA ALA A 5 -8.00 2.34 -9.84
C ALA A 5 -8.41 1.67 -8.52
N ILE A 6 -7.92 0.45 -8.27
CA ILE A 6 -8.27 -0.38 -7.10
C ILE A 6 -7.50 0.07 -5.86
N ILE A 7 -6.20 0.32 -6.02
CA ILE A 7 -5.34 0.92 -4.99
C ILE A 7 -5.89 2.28 -4.58
N ILE A 8 -6.49 3.03 -5.50
CA ILE A 8 -6.96 4.40 -5.25
C ILE A 8 -8.28 4.43 -4.50
N CYS A 9 -9.29 3.63 -4.82
CA CYS A 9 -10.52 3.71 -4.03
C CYS A 9 -10.36 3.08 -2.63
N ALA A 10 -9.48 2.07 -2.50
CA ALA A 10 -9.10 1.51 -1.20
C ALA A 10 -8.20 2.47 -0.40
N ALA A 11 -7.19 3.07 -1.04
CA ALA A 11 -6.34 4.08 -0.41
C ALA A 11 -7.14 5.34 -0.11
N VAL A 12 -7.85 5.95 -1.04
CA VAL A 12 -8.59 7.21 -0.81
C VAL A 12 -9.68 7.06 0.25
N ALA A 13 -10.41 5.94 0.31
CA ALA A 13 -11.35 5.65 1.41
C ALA A 13 -10.61 5.33 2.72
N ALA A 14 -9.51 4.56 2.69
CA ALA A 14 -8.68 4.37 3.86
C ALA A 14 -7.91 5.65 4.25
N VAL A 15 -7.77 6.64 3.39
CA VAL A 15 -6.92 7.81 3.60
C VAL A 15 -7.74 8.96 4.14
N LEU A 16 -8.91 9.23 3.57
CA LEU A 16 -9.83 10.19 4.18
C LEU A 16 -10.27 9.74 5.57
N PHE A 17 -10.43 8.43 5.80
CA PHE A 17 -10.81 7.90 7.10
C PHE A 17 -9.60 7.60 8.00
N GLY A 18 -8.43 7.28 7.44
CA GLY A 18 -7.20 6.95 8.16
C GLY A 18 -6.38 8.15 8.60
N VAL A 19 -6.34 9.20 7.77
CA VAL A 19 -5.82 10.51 8.14
C VAL A 19 -6.65 11.05 9.30
N VAL A 20 -7.98 10.98 9.21
CA VAL A 20 -8.88 11.32 10.32
C VAL A 20 -8.76 10.36 11.50
N ALA A 21 -8.47 9.08 11.28
CA ALA A 21 -8.14 8.13 12.35
C ALA A 21 -6.89 8.57 13.10
N ALA A 22 -5.70 8.52 12.51
CA ALA A 22 -4.48 8.74 13.29
C ALA A 22 -4.36 10.16 13.85
N ALA A 23 -4.94 11.15 13.19
CA ALA A 23 -5.24 12.45 13.77
C ALA A 23 -5.86 12.32 15.15
N VAL A 24 -7.01 11.67 15.16
CA VAL A 24 -7.86 11.61 16.30
C VAL A 24 -7.23 10.73 17.40
N ALA A 25 -6.39 9.73 17.09
CA ALA A 25 -5.55 9.04 18.09
C ALA A 25 -4.65 9.94 18.93
N VAL A 26 -4.09 11.00 18.33
CA VAL A 26 -3.22 11.95 19.02
C VAL A 26 -4.02 12.78 20.04
N LEU A 27 -5.31 13.04 19.78
CA LEU A 27 -6.18 13.83 20.67
C LEU A 27 -6.51 13.16 22.02
N TYR A 28 -6.48 11.83 22.12
CA TYR A 28 -7.01 11.11 23.29
C TYR A 28 -6.04 10.14 23.95
N SER A 29 -4.73 10.28 23.71
CA SER A 29 -3.74 9.65 24.57
C SER A 29 -3.75 10.15 26.03
N GLY A 30 -4.65 11.09 26.37
CA GLY A 30 -4.92 11.55 27.73
C GLY A 30 -6.38 11.98 27.97
N LYS A 31 -7.17 11.08 28.56
CA LYS A 31 -8.50 11.26 29.22
C LYS A 31 -9.76 11.38 28.35
N ASN A 32 -10.75 10.57 28.75
CA ASN A 32 -12.15 10.62 28.34
C ASN A 32 -12.87 11.87 28.86
N ALA A 33 -13.81 12.41 28.07
CA ALA A 33 -14.93 13.18 28.59
C ALA A 33 -16.20 12.95 27.76
N GLY A 34 -17.25 12.50 28.45
CA GLY A 34 -18.61 12.51 27.95
C GLY A 34 -19.27 13.87 28.21
N ALA A 35 -19.97 14.39 27.21
CA ALA A 35 -20.87 15.54 27.35
C ALA A 35 -22.13 15.35 26.49
N ARG A 36 -23.25 15.96 26.91
CA ARG A 36 -24.59 15.85 26.28
C ARG A 36 -24.82 16.93 25.21
N LEU A 37 -25.65 16.61 24.21
CA LEU A 37 -25.83 17.29 22.90
C LEU A 37 -26.23 18.79 22.88
N GLY A 38 -26.72 19.40 23.97
CA GLY A 38 -27.37 20.72 23.88
C GLY A 38 -26.45 21.94 23.77
N GLU A 39 -25.26 21.90 24.38
CA GLU A 39 -24.26 23.00 24.41
C GLU A 39 -23.08 22.73 23.45
N LYS A 40 -23.11 21.62 22.70
CA LYS A 40 -21.94 21.00 22.05
C LYS A 40 -21.35 21.72 20.83
N TYR A 41 -22.06 22.67 20.21
CA TYR A 41 -21.69 23.18 18.88
C TYR A 41 -21.74 24.71 18.75
N GLU A 42 -21.86 25.45 19.85
CA GLU A 42 -22.05 26.91 19.78
C GLU A 42 -20.95 27.62 18.97
N LEU A 43 -19.69 27.21 19.13
CA LEU A 43 -18.56 27.82 18.43
C LEU A 43 -18.60 27.58 16.90
N MET A 44 -19.29 26.52 16.44
CA MET A 44 -19.48 26.25 15.01
C MET A 44 -20.31 27.33 14.33
N ALA A 45 -21.12 28.08 15.08
CA ALA A 45 -21.89 29.21 14.55
C ALA A 45 -21.00 30.33 14.00
N ALA A 46 -19.72 30.38 14.41
CA ALA A 46 -18.72 31.32 13.88
C ALA A 46 -17.99 30.80 12.63
N VAL A 47 -18.22 29.55 12.22
CA VAL A 47 -17.58 28.93 11.05
C VAL A 47 -18.37 29.26 9.77
N PRO A 48 -17.73 29.84 8.74
CA PRO A 48 -18.38 30.10 7.46
C PRO A 48 -18.89 28.83 6.74
N VAL A 49 -19.92 28.99 5.91
CA VAL A 49 -20.64 27.86 5.24
C VAL A 49 -19.80 27.08 4.23
N ASP A 50 -18.73 27.69 3.71
CA ASP A 50 -17.84 27.15 2.68
C ASP A 50 -16.68 26.33 3.27
N ALA A 51 -16.74 26.01 4.57
CA ALA A 51 -15.77 25.13 5.21
C ALA A 51 -15.80 23.73 4.55
N VAL A 52 -14.61 23.23 4.20
CA VAL A 52 -14.43 21.89 3.62
C VAL A 52 -14.09 20.83 4.68
N ALA A 53 -13.53 21.27 5.82
CA ALA A 53 -13.30 20.46 7.00
C ALA A 53 -13.47 21.31 8.26
N VAL A 54 -13.98 20.72 9.34
CA VAL A 54 -14.20 21.40 10.61
C VAL A 54 -13.76 20.49 11.75
N MET A 55 -12.93 21.02 12.65
CA MET A 55 -12.42 20.29 13.82
C MET A 55 -12.75 21.06 15.07
N ARG A 56 -13.43 20.41 16.01
CA ARG A 56 -13.79 20.98 17.31
C ARG A 56 -12.97 20.34 18.40
N PHE A 57 -12.48 21.18 19.30
CA PHE A 57 -11.68 20.80 20.45
C PHE A 57 -12.33 21.32 21.73
N ASP A 58 -12.34 20.50 22.78
CA ASP A 58 -12.75 20.92 24.13
C ASP A 58 -11.73 21.86 24.78
N SER A 59 -10.47 21.82 24.31
CA SER A 59 -9.39 22.64 24.83
C SER A 59 -8.37 23.04 23.75
N VAL A 60 -7.68 24.15 23.97
CA VAL A 60 -6.54 24.59 23.15
C VAL A 60 -5.36 23.60 23.23
N ASP A 61 -5.24 22.85 24.32
CA ASP A 61 -4.18 21.84 24.49
C ASP A 61 -4.42 20.64 23.57
N ASP A 62 -5.68 20.18 23.51
CA ASP A 62 -6.10 19.13 22.60
C ASP A 62 -5.83 19.55 21.15
N MET A 63 -6.17 20.80 20.80
CA MET A 63 -5.93 21.35 19.47
C MET A 63 -4.42 21.41 19.13
N THR A 64 -3.60 22.01 19.99
CA THR A 64 -2.17 22.22 19.70
C THR A 64 -1.40 20.92 19.66
N SER A 65 -1.68 19.97 20.56
CA SER A 65 -1.06 18.64 20.53
C SER A 65 -1.37 17.89 19.24
N LEU A 66 -2.60 17.97 18.74
CA LEU A 66 -2.99 17.32 17.49
C LEU A 66 -2.33 17.93 16.25
N LEU A 67 -2.38 19.25 16.16
CA LEU A 67 -2.06 19.98 14.92
C LEU A 67 -0.56 20.23 14.78
N THR A 68 0.21 20.17 15.87
CA THR A 68 1.67 20.42 15.85
C THR A 68 2.52 19.16 15.94
N ASP A 69 2.02 18.00 16.37
CA ASP A 69 2.82 16.76 16.43
C ASP A 69 3.18 16.27 15.02
N ALA A 70 4.48 16.06 14.74
CA ALA A 70 4.94 15.57 13.44
C ALA A 70 4.48 14.14 13.11
N SER A 71 4.19 13.34 14.15
CA SER A 71 3.65 11.99 14.03
C SER A 71 2.13 11.96 13.84
N SER A 72 1.46 13.11 13.99
CA SER A 72 0.04 13.28 13.69
C SER A 72 -0.20 13.28 12.19
N LEU A 73 -1.17 12.49 11.73
CA LEU A 73 -1.62 12.55 10.33
C LEU A 73 -2.45 13.81 10.02
N MET A 74 -2.78 14.66 11.00
CA MET A 74 -3.29 16.02 10.70
C MET A 74 -2.19 17.02 10.46
N SER A 75 -0.98 16.68 10.85
CA SER A 75 0.13 17.60 10.67
C SER A 75 0.25 18.06 9.22
N PRO A 76 0.02 17.28 8.15
CA PRO A 76 -0.01 17.80 6.78
C PRO A 76 -1.09 18.84 6.48
N PHE A 77 -2.28 18.79 7.10
CA PHE A 77 -3.28 19.86 6.92
C PHE A 77 -2.84 21.21 7.51
N VAL A 78 -1.79 21.19 8.33
CA VAL A 78 -1.20 22.39 8.96
C VAL A 78 0.19 22.68 8.36
N ARG A 79 0.94 21.61 8.04
CA ARG A 79 2.35 21.54 7.64
C ARG A 79 2.57 21.26 6.16
N ALA A 80 1.54 21.17 5.32
CA ALA A 80 1.68 21.16 3.85
C ALA A 80 2.57 22.32 3.37
N TYR A 81 2.73 23.32 4.23
CA TYR A 81 3.67 24.43 4.15
C TYR A 81 4.58 24.42 5.39
N ALA A 82 5.67 23.66 5.35
CA ALA A 82 6.73 23.82 6.36
C ALA A 82 7.21 25.29 6.33
N GLY A 83 7.06 26.01 7.45
CA GLY A 83 7.25 27.46 7.53
C GLY A 83 5.97 28.30 7.42
N SER A 84 4.78 27.70 7.56
CA SER A 84 3.52 28.44 7.66
C SER A 84 3.43 29.20 8.98
N PRO A 85 3.12 30.51 8.94
CA PRO A 85 2.74 31.32 10.11
C PRO A 85 1.75 30.64 11.06
N PHE A 86 0.86 29.80 10.52
CA PHE A 86 -0.15 29.10 11.32
C PHE A 86 0.45 27.97 12.18
N VAL A 87 1.48 27.28 11.70
CA VAL A 87 2.19 26.25 12.49
C VAL A 87 2.97 26.91 13.62
N ASP A 88 3.63 28.03 13.34
CA ASP A 88 4.40 28.79 14.34
C ASP A 88 3.48 29.32 15.44
N PHE A 89 2.30 29.81 15.07
CA PHE A 89 1.25 30.19 16.01
C PHE A 89 0.82 29.03 16.91
N LEU A 90 0.46 27.88 16.34
CA LEU A 90 0.03 26.71 17.12
C LEU A 90 1.14 26.18 18.04
N SER A 91 2.39 26.22 17.58
CA SER A 91 3.55 25.82 18.39
C SER A 91 3.77 26.80 19.55
N GLY A 92 3.66 28.11 19.29
CA GLY A 92 3.70 29.13 20.33
C GLY A 92 2.57 28.97 21.36
N LEU A 93 1.35 28.63 20.93
CA LEU A 93 0.24 28.33 21.84
C LEU A 93 0.53 27.12 22.73
N HIS A 94 1.16 26.07 22.18
CA HIS A 94 1.55 24.90 22.95
C HIS A 94 2.50 25.28 24.09
N GLU A 95 3.55 26.04 23.78
CA GLU A 95 4.52 26.55 24.77
C GLU A 95 3.87 27.46 25.82
N MET A 96 2.98 28.37 25.39
CA MET A 96 2.24 29.25 26.30
C MET A 96 1.30 28.48 27.23
N SER A 97 0.75 27.35 26.77
CA SER A 97 -0.08 26.50 27.63
C SER A 97 0.74 25.77 28.69
N GLU A 98 1.91 25.22 28.31
CA GLU A 98 2.85 24.60 29.26
C GLU A 98 3.26 25.61 30.35
N GLN A 99 3.53 26.85 29.95
CA GLN A 99 3.88 27.96 30.83
C GLN A 99 2.71 28.52 31.65
N GLY A 100 1.47 28.08 31.38
CA GLY A 100 0.25 28.49 32.10
C GLY A 100 -0.20 29.92 31.78
N THR A 101 0.22 30.48 30.65
CA THR A 101 -0.08 31.83 30.18
C THR A 101 -1.41 31.91 29.42
N LEU A 102 -1.88 30.76 28.91
CA LEU A 102 -3.24 30.58 28.39
C LEU A 102 -4.22 30.21 29.52
N PRO A 103 -5.51 30.60 29.45
CA PRO A 103 -6.48 30.25 30.47
C PRO A 103 -6.61 28.71 30.61
N ARG A 104 -6.10 28.15 31.70
CA ARG A 104 -6.08 26.69 32.01
C ARG A 104 -7.45 26.02 32.26
N LYS A 105 -8.55 26.59 31.77
CA LYS A 105 -9.87 25.95 31.78
C LYS A 105 -10.49 26.00 30.39
N SER A 106 -10.36 24.90 29.65
CA SER A 106 -11.41 24.39 28.75
C SER A 106 -12.07 25.41 27.81
N SER A 107 -11.31 26.36 27.25
CA SER A 107 -11.85 27.20 26.17
C SER A 107 -11.97 26.33 24.93
N PRO A 108 -13.19 26.05 24.44
CA PRO A 108 -13.34 25.29 23.21
C PRO A 108 -12.71 26.07 22.05
N ALA A 109 -12.12 25.32 21.13
CA ALA A 109 -11.57 25.86 19.90
C ALA A 109 -12.17 25.13 18.71
N VAL A 110 -12.33 25.84 17.60
CA VAL A 110 -12.70 25.24 16.32
C VAL A 110 -11.66 25.66 15.29
N VAL A 111 -11.16 24.70 14.54
CA VAL A 111 -10.35 24.94 13.35
C VAL A 111 -11.14 24.47 12.14
N SER A 112 -11.46 25.40 11.25
CA SER A 112 -12.07 25.10 9.96
C SER A 112 -11.09 25.35 8.82
N TYR A 113 -11.23 24.59 7.75
CA TYR A 113 -10.45 24.75 6.53
C TYR A 113 -11.36 25.22 5.40
N HIS A 114 -10.89 26.20 4.66
CA HIS A 114 -11.59 26.82 3.54
C HIS A 114 -10.67 26.78 2.32
N TYR A 115 -11.24 26.73 1.12
CA TYR A 115 -10.42 26.62 -0.09
C TYR A 115 -10.40 27.94 -0.85
N ASP A 116 -9.21 28.50 -1.03
CA ASP A 116 -8.94 29.72 -1.81
C ASP A 116 -7.70 29.51 -2.70
N GLY A 117 -7.79 28.55 -3.63
CA GLY A 117 -6.65 28.05 -4.41
C GLY A 117 -5.74 27.10 -3.64
N GLU A 118 -5.77 27.16 -2.32
CA GLU A 118 -5.19 26.22 -1.35
C GLU A 118 -6.08 26.11 -0.11
N LEU A 119 -5.82 25.11 0.76
CA LEU A 119 -6.51 25.02 2.05
C LEU A 119 -5.98 26.06 3.04
N VAL A 120 -6.85 27.01 3.41
CA VAL A 120 -6.57 28.08 4.36
C VAL A 120 -7.28 27.78 5.69
N PRO A 121 -6.55 27.74 6.82
CA PRO A 121 -7.14 27.51 8.12
C PRO A 121 -7.75 28.78 8.74
N LEU A 122 -8.84 28.60 9.48
CA LEU A 122 -9.44 29.57 10.38
C LEU A 122 -9.57 28.92 11.76
N ALA A 123 -8.89 29.49 12.76
CA ALA A 123 -9.06 29.11 14.16
C ALA A 123 -9.98 30.11 14.86
N VAL A 124 -11.01 29.60 15.53
CA VAL A 124 -11.90 30.37 16.41
C VAL A 124 -11.80 29.83 17.83
N PHE A 125 -11.57 30.74 18.79
CA PHE A 125 -11.43 30.44 20.21
C PHE A 125 -12.54 31.09 21.01
N ASP A 126 -13.13 30.35 21.96
CA ASP A 126 -13.98 30.94 23.00
C ASP A 126 -13.09 31.69 24.01
N ALA A 127 -13.19 33.02 24.03
CA ALA A 127 -12.43 33.87 24.93
C ALA A 127 -13.20 34.22 26.22
N GLY A 128 -14.31 33.53 26.50
CA GLY A 128 -15.13 33.73 27.68
C GLY A 128 -16.14 34.87 27.52
N LYS A 129 -16.53 35.49 28.64
CA LYS A 129 -17.57 36.53 28.65
C LYS A 129 -17.06 37.81 27.97
N ALA A 130 -17.87 38.40 27.11
CA ALA A 130 -17.56 39.68 26.50
C ALA A 130 -17.45 40.80 27.54
N SER A 131 -16.49 41.71 27.33
CA SER A 131 -16.25 42.91 28.13
C SER A 131 -15.85 44.08 27.23
N GLU A 132 -16.02 45.31 27.73
CA GLU A 132 -15.59 46.54 27.02
C GLU A 132 -14.09 46.53 26.73
N ASP A 133 -13.28 46.00 27.65
CA ASP A 133 -11.85 45.74 27.44
C ASP A 133 -11.62 44.31 26.94
N VAL A 134 -10.63 44.10 26.07
CA VAL A 134 -10.25 42.76 25.58
C VAL A 134 -9.70 41.92 26.75
N PRO A 135 -10.30 40.76 27.07
CA PRO A 135 -9.83 39.91 28.16
C PRO A 135 -8.35 39.52 28.01
N ALA A 136 -7.63 39.34 29.12
CA ALA A 136 -6.20 39.00 29.09
C ALA A 136 -5.90 37.72 28.26
N GLY A 137 -6.78 36.71 28.32
CA GLY A 137 -6.67 35.50 27.51
C GLY A 137 -6.86 35.77 26.01
N ALA A 138 -7.79 36.65 25.63
CA ALA A 138 -7.96 37.08 24.25
C ALA A 138 -6.75 37.88 23.76
N SER A 139 -6.24 38.81 24.58
CA SER A 139 -5.05 39.61 24.27
C SER A 139 -3.81 38.73 24.05
N ALA A 140 -3.64 37.67 24.85
CA ALA A 140 -2.57 36.70 24.66
C ALA A 140 -2.68 35.95 23.32
N LEU A 141 -3.89 35.53 22.93
CA LEU A 141 -4.13 34.86 21.64
C LEU A 141 -3.86 35.81 20.45
N LEU A 142 -4.31 37.07 20.55
CA LEU A 142 -4.06 38.09 19.53
C LEU A 142 -2.56 38.38 19.39
N GLY A 143 -1.85 38.54 20.52
CA GLY A 143 -0.41 38.77 20.52
C GLY A 143 0.39 37.60 19.95
N ALA A 144 -0.04 36.36 20.22
CA ALA A 144 0.57 35.16 19.62
C ALA A 144 0.34 35.11 18.10
N ALA A 145 -0.85 35.48 17.64
CA ALA A 145 -1.15 35.58 16.21
C ALA A 145 -0.30 36.66 15.52
N GLU A 146 -0.19 37.85 16.13
CA GLU A 146 0.64 38.95 15.63
C GLU A 146 2.12 38.55 15.55
N ALA A 147 2.65 37.90 16.59
CA ALA A 147 4.03 37.42 16.62
C ALA A 147 4.33 36.39 15.51
N ALA A 148 3.34 35.58 15.14
CA ALA A 148 3.44 34.63 14.04
C ALA A 148 3.20 35.26 12.66
N GLY A 149 2.77 36.54 12.58
CA GLY A 149 2.45 37.22 11.33
C GLY A 149 1.09 36.86 10.75
N LEU A 150 0.13 36.46 11.59
CA LEU A 150 -1.24 36.11 11.20
C LEU A 150 -2.21 37.28 11.41
N SER A 151 -3.27 37.30 10.60
CA SER A 151 -4.41 38.16 10.85
C SER A 151 -5.21 37.60 12.03
N SER A 152 -5.71 38.48 12.90
CA SER A 152 -6.56 38.09 14.02
C SER A 152 -7.54 39.19 14.41
N CYS A 153 -8.68 38.81 14.98
CA CYS A 153 -9.66 39.78 15.52
C CYS A 153 -10.36 39.26 16.77
N TYR A 154 -10.74 40.18 17.66
CA TYR A 154 -11.65 39.92 18.76
C TYR A 154 -13.09 40.28 18.36
N ILE A 155 -14.05 39.41 18.67
CA ILE A 155 -15.45 39.54 18.29
C ILE A 155 -16.31 39.52 19.55
N ASP A 156 -16.94 40.64 19.89
CA ASP A 156 -17.99 40.68 20.93
C ASP A 156 -19.33 40.25 20.32
N CYS A 157 -19.79 39.04 20.69
CA CYS A 157 -21.03 38.49 20.17
C CYS A 157 -22.28 39.20 20.72
N SER A 158 -22.18 39.97 21.80
CA SER A 158 -23.30 40.71 22.41
C SER A 158 -23.84 41.80 21.48
N GLY A 159 -22.98 42.37 20.64
CA GLY A 159 -23.34 43.40 19.67
C GLY A 159 -23.79 42.86 18.31
N ILE A 160 -23.75 41.53 18.12
CA ILE A 160 -23.91 40.87 16.82
C ILE A 160 -25.10 39.90 16.84
N LEU A 161 -25.29 39.17 17.94
CA LEU A 161 -26.29 38.13 18.08
C LEU A 161 -27.44 38.58 18.98
N ASP A 162 -28.61 37.96 18.77
CA ASP A 162 -29.76 38.15 19.65
C ASP A 162 -29.55 37.42 20.98
N SER A 163 -30.26 37.87 22.03
CA SER A 163 -30.09 37.37 23.41
C SER A 163 -30.42 35.88 23.62
N ASP A 164 -31.07 35.25 22.65
CA ASP A 164 -31.44 33.83 22.63
C ASP A 164 -30.42 32.93 21.91
N ALA A 165 -29.41 33.51 21.24
CA ALA A 165 -28.34 32.75 20.61
C ALA A 165 -27.32 32.23 21.66
N GLY A 166 -26.83 31.00 21.49
CA GLY A 166 -25.90 30.36 22.45
C GLY A 166 -24.57 31.11 22.66
N LEU A 167 -24.08 31.81 21.63
CA LEU A 167 -22.88 32.64 21.72
C LEU A 167 -23.13 34.06 22.26
N TYR A 168 -24.39 34.45 22.55
CA TYR A 168 -24.68 35.78 23.07
C TYR A 168 -23.96 36.04 24.40
N GLY A 169 -23.33 37.22 24.53
CA GLY A 169 -22.56 37.57 25.73
C GLY A 169 -21.14 36.98 25.78
N LYS A 170 -20.70 36.25 24.73
CA LYS A 170 -19.33 35.72 24.62
C LYS A 170 -18.43 36.59 23.75
N GLY A 171 -17.15 36.60 24.08
CA GLY A 171 -16.07 37.13 23.25
C GLY A 171 -15.38 35.99 22.50
N LEU A 172 -15.13 36.15 21.21
CA LEU A 172 -14.38 35.19 20.41
C LEU A 172 -13.07 35.79 19.91
N VAL A 173 -12.06 34.95 19.69
CA VAL A 173 -10.86 35.33 18.92
C VAL A 173 -10.82 34.49 17.66
N ALA A 174 -10.78 35.15 16.50
CA ALA A 174 -10.58 34.51 15.20
C ALA A 174 -9.15 34.77 14.72
N VAL A 175 -8.48 33.74 14.20
CA VAL A 175 -7.09 33.80 13.71
C VAL A 175 -7.00 33.05 12.38
N SER A 176 -6.38 33.67 11.38
CA SER A 176 -6.16 33.05 10.06
C SER A 176 -4.99 33.71 9.32
N PRO A 177 -4.32 32.99 8.41
CA PRO A 177 -3.44 33.62 7.43
C PRO A 177 -4.18 34.57 6.46
N SER A 178 -5.50 34.44 6.34
CA SER A 178 -6.33 35.25 5.44
C SER A 178 -7.22 36.23 6.22
N GLU A 179 -7.00 37.53 5.99
CA GLU A 179 -7.87 38.59 6.52
C GLU A 179 -9.30 38.48 5.97
N ASP A 180 -9.44 38.12 4.69
CA ASP A 180 -10.74 37.94 4.03
C ASP A 180 -11.56 36.83 4.69
N LEU A 181 -10.90 35.77 5.18
CA LEU A 181 -11.57 34.67 5.88
C LEU A 181 -12.05 35.07 7.28
N ILE A 182 -11.31 35.93 7.98
CA ILE A 182 -11.73 36.50 9.27
C ILE A 182 -12.95 37.40 9.09
N GLU A 183 -12.93 38.27 8.07
CA GLU A 183 -14.08 39.10 7.74
C GLU A 183 -15.26 38.27 7.24
N SER A 184 -15.01 37.15 6.55
CA SER A 184 -16.04 36.17 6.20
C SER A 184 -16.70 35.60 7.46
N SER A 185 -15.93 35.14 8.45
CA SER A 185 -16.45 34.64 9.73
C SER A 185 -17.32 35.68 10.44
N ARG A 186 -16.86 36.93 10.58
CA ARG A 186 -17.64 38.02 11.19
C ARG A 186 -18.94 38.30 10.44
N ARG A 187 -18.88 38.33 9.11
CA ARG A 187 -20.05 38.55 8.24
C ARG A 187 -21.06 37.42 8.34
N HIS A 188 -20.59 36.18 8.40
CA HIS A 188 -21.42 34.99 8.54
C HIS A 188 -22.12 34.97 9.90
N LEU A 189 -21.37 35.24 10.97
CA LEU A 189 -21.91 35.34 12.32
C LEU A 189 -22.99 36.45 12.43
N SER A 190 -22.73 37.65 11.88
CA SER A 190 -23.71 38.75 11.87
C SER A 190 -24.95 38.50 11.01
N ARG A 191 -24.85 37.64 9.99
CA ARG A 191 -25.99 37.22 9.15
C ARG A 191 -26.70 35.99 9.69
N LYS A 192 -26.22 35.40 10.80
CA LYS A 192 -26.71 34.13 11.34
C LYS A 192 -26.66 33.00 10.29
N LEU A 193 -25.57 32.97 9.52
CA LEU A 193 -25.27 31.92 8.55
C LEU A 193 -24.00 31.21 8.99
N SER A 194 -24.05 29.88 9.10
CA SER A 194 -22.95 29.06 9.58
C SER A 194 -22.87 27.76 8.80
N VAL A 195 -21.72 27.08 8.85
CA VAL A 195 -21.57 25.68 8.42
C VAL A 195 -22.65 24.75 8.99
N ILE A 196 -23.25 25.09 10.15
CA ILE A 196 -24.39 24.36 10.72
C ILE A 196 -25.59 24.31 9.75
N ASP A 197 -25.78 25.38 8.96
CA ASP A 197 -26.84 25.50 7.96
C ASP A 197 -26.51 24.75 6.66
N SER A 198 -25.27 24.24 6.51
CA SER A 198 -24.88 23.43 5.37
C SER A 198 -25.63 22.09 5.39
N ARG A 199 -26.08 21.66 4.21
CA ARG A 199 -26.87 20.44 4.05
C ARG A 199 -26.14 19.23 4.65
N GLY A 200 -26.82 18.46 5.50
CA GLY A 200 -26.28 17.25 6.13
C GLY A 200 -25.28 17.48 7.26
N PHE A 201 -24.81 18.71 7.50
CA PHE A 201 -23.84 19.00 8.57
C PHE A 201 -24.42 18.71 9.96
N ALA A 202 -25.58 19.29 10.27
CA ALA A 202 -26.21 19.14 11.58
C ALA A 202 -26.51 17.68 11.91
N ASP A 203 -26.98 16.91 10.92
CA ASP A 203 -27.27 15.49 11.11
C ASP A 203 -26.00 14.68 11.35
N ALA A 204 -24.95 14.89 10.53
CA ALA A 204 -23.65 14.24 10.74
C ALA A 204 -23.07 14.58 12.12
N ALA A 205 -23.09 15.86 12.50
CA ALA A 205 -22.62 16.32 13.81
C ALA A 205 -23.40 15.69 14.98
N SER A 206 -24.71 15.43 14.79
CA SER A 206 -25.57 14.86 15.83
C SER A 206 -25.30 13.37 16.12
N GLU A 207 -24.76 12.64 15.14
CA GLU A 207 -24.37 11.24 15.29
C GLU A 207 -23.03 11.07 16.03
N ALA A 208 -22.29 12.16 16.26
CA ALA A 208 -21.01 12.14 16.94
C ALA A 208 -21.13 12.09 18.47
N GLU A 209 -20.35 11.21 19.08
CA GLU A 209 -20.20 11.11 20.54
C GLU A 209 -18.91 11.81 21.00
N GLY A 210 -18.80 12.17 22.29
CA GLY A 210 -17.61 12.85 22.81
C GLY A 210 -17.57 14.36 22.57
N GLY A 211 -16.48 15.00 23.01
CA GLY A 211 -16.27 16.44 22.93
C GLY A 211 -15.42 16.88 21.73
N ASN A 212 -14.34 16.18 21.39
CA ASN A 212 -13.59 16.51 20.18
C ASN A 212 -14.26 15.84 18.96
N LEU A 213 -14.37 16.58 17.87
CA LEU A 213 -15.11 16.18 16.68
C LEU A 213 -14.38 16.60 15.42
N ILE A 214 -14.26 15.69 14.45
CA ILE A 214 -13.79 16.03 13.10
C ILE A 214 -14.94 15.81 12.12
N LEU A 215 -15.24 16.83 11.32
CA LEU A 215 -16.19 16.76 10.23
C LEU A 215 -15.50 17.05 8.90
N LEU A 216 -15.80 16.23 7.89
CA LEU A 216 -15.31 16.41 6.53
C LEU A 216 -16.49 16.57 5.57
N SER A 217 -16.44 17.59 4.71
CA SER A 217 -17.36 17.75 3.59
C SER A 217 -16.95 16.81 2.48
N CYS A 218 -17.80 15.85 2.11
CA CYS A 218 -17.52 15.04 0.93
C CYS A 218 -18.04 15.71 -0.34
N GLY A 219 -19.00 16.64 -0.25
CA GLY A 219 -19.40 17.50 -1.38
C GLY A 219 -18.24 18.34 -1.92
N GLU A 220 -17.26 18.64 -1.06
CA GLU A 220 -16.03 19.38 -1.38
C GLU A 220 -14.79 18.46 -1.38
N ALA A 221 -15.00 17.16 -1.60
CA ALA A 221 -13.92 16.16 -1.56
C ALA A 221 -12.85 16.39 -2.63
N ASP A 222 -13.18 17.08 -3.72
CA ASP A 222 -12.22 17.45 -4.74
C ASP A 222 -11.12 18.36 -4.20
N LYS A 223 -11.49 19.36 -3.39
CA LYS A 223 -10.55 20.26 -2.71
C LYS A 223 -9.66 19.52 -1.71
N LEU A 224 -10.23 18.58 -0.93
CA LEU A 224 -9.47 17.79 0.05
C LEU A 224 -8.48 16.82 -0.63
N THR A 225 -8.93 16.15 -1.70
CA THR A 225 -8.08 15.19 -2.42
C THR A 225 -6.97 15.85 -3.22
N GLU A 226 -7.10 17.12 -3.59
CA GLU A 226 -6.02 17.87 -4.22
C GLU A 226 -4.78 17.98 -3.33
N GLU A 227 -4.98 18.19 -2.03
CA GLU A 227 -3.92 18.28 -1.03
C GLU A 227 -3.38 16.91 -0.62
N ILE A 228 -4.25 15.90 -0.56
CA ILE A 228 -3.90 14.58 -0.05
C ILE A 228 -3.26 13.69 -1.12
N LEU A 229 -3.68 13.81 -2.38
CA LEU A 229 -3.34 12.86 -3.46
C LEU A 229 -2.52 13.50 -4.57
N VAL A 230 -1.66 12.69 -5.20
CA VAL A 230 -0.97 13.10 -6.43
C VAL A 230 -1.97 13.31 -7.59
N PRO A 231 -1.70 14.22 -8.56
CA PRO A 231 -2.66 14.64 -9.59
C PRO A 231 -3.32 13.50 -10.39
N LYS A 232 -2.57 12.41 -10.59
CA LYS A 232 -3.00 11.20 -11.29
C LYS A 232 -4.27 10.55 -10.70
N TYR A 233 -4.58 10.82 -9.43
CA TYR A 233 -5.69 10.21 -8.69
C TYR A 233 -6.85 11.16 -8.38
N ARG A 234 -6.75 12.44 -8.73
CA ARG A 234 -7.84 13.43 -8.55
C ARG A 234 -9.06 13.17 -9.45
N LYS A 235 -8.91 12.37 -10.50
CA LYS A 235 -10.03 12.00 -11.39
C LYS A 235 -11.09 11.08 -10.76
N TYR A 236 -10.96 10.74 -9.47
CA TYR A 236 -11.88 9.87 -8.74
C TYR A 236 -12.64 10.64 -7.64
N ASN A 237 -12.52 11.96 -7.60
CA ASN A 237 -13.17 12.83 -6.63
C ASN A 237 -14.69 12.68 -6.66
N ASP A 238 -15.26 12.48 -7.85
CA ASP A 238 -16.69 12.22 -8.05
C ASP A 238 -17.21 11.05 -7.20
N PHE A 239 -16.40 10.03 -6.91
CA PHE A 239 -16.86 8.92 -6.06
C PHE A 239 -16.97 9.33 -4.58
N LEU A 240 -16.17 10.29 -4.12
CA LEU A 240 -16.17 10.72 -2.72
C LEU A 240 -17.32 11.65 -2.40
N SER A 241 -17.68 12.52 -3.34
CA SER A 241 -18.92 13.31 -3.26
C SER A 241 -20.17 12.45 -3.18
N ASP A 242 -20.06 11.16 -3.52
CA ASP A 242 -21.18 10.22 -3.58
C ASP A 242 -21.29 9.32 -2.34
N VAL A 243 -20.41 9.51 -1.35
CA VAL A 243 -20.42 8.74 -0.10
C VAL A 243 -21.48 9.33 0.85
N SER A 244 -21.41 10.63 1.13
CA SER A 244 -22.34 11.38 1.98
C SER A 244 -22.07 12.88 1.85
N GLU A 245 -22.96 13.77 2.27
CA GLU A 245 -22.65 15.22 2.26
C GLU A 245 -21.55 15.57 3.28
N TRP A 246 -21.69 15.06 4.50
CA TRP A 246 -20.74 15.23 5.60
C TRP A 246 -20.49 13.93 6.35
N LEU A 247 -19.24 13.72 6.75
CA LEU A 247 -18.85 12.64 7.65
C LEU A 247 -18.36 13.24 8.96
N ALA A 248 -18.96 12.80 10.06
CA ALA A 248 -18.54 13.15 11.40
C ALA A 248 -17.81 11.97 12.04
N PHE A 249 -16.65 12.23 12.65
CA PHE A 249 -15.79 11.21 13.22
C PHE A 249 -15.63 11.39 14.73
N THR A 250 -15.73 10.29 15.45
CA THR A 250 -15.60 10.19 16.90
C THR A 250 -14.63 9.08 17.27
N ILE A 251 -13.89 9.24 18.37
CA ILE A 251 -13.08 8.17 18.97
C ILE A 251 -13.91 7.25 19.82
N CYS A 252 -13.72 5.96 19.61
CA CYS A 252 -14.17 4.94 20.53
C CYS A 252 -13.07 4.53 21.51
N SER A 253 -11.81 4.40 21.07
CA SER A 253 -10.67 4.08 21.95
C SER A 253 -9.33 4.52 21.36
N ALA A 254 -8.37 4.92 22.22
CA ALA A 254 -6.99 5.23 21.84
C ALA A 254 -6.01 4.73 22.93
N GLU A 255 -5.63 3.45 22.89
CA GLU A 255 -4.77 2.82 23.91
C GLU A 255 -3.78 1.82 23.28
N GLY A 256 -2.55 1.76 23.81
CA GLY A 256 -1.61 0.67 23.49
C GLY A 256 -1.18 0.57 22.02
N GLY A 257 -1.17 1.68 21.28
CA GLY A 257 -0.89 1.69 19.84
C GLY A 257 -2.10 1.39 18.96
N HIS A 258 -3.25 1.09 19.55
CA HIS A 258 -4.52 0.92 18.85
C HIS A 258 -5.38 2.18 18.94
N LEU A 259 -6.03 2.50 17.82
CA LEU A 259 -7.07 3.49 17.70
C LEU A 259 -8.29 2.89 17.03
N ALA A 260 -9.46 3.12 17.61
CA ALA A 260 -10.75 2.86 16.97
C ALA A 260 -11.54 4.16 16.84
N LEU A 261 -11.99 4.45 15.63
CA LEU A 261 -12.94 5.50 15.29
C LEU A 261 -14.29 4.92 14.92
N LYS A 262 -15.33 5.70 15.19
CA LYS A 262 -16.65 5.57 14.60
C LYS A 262 -16.96 6.81 13.79
N ALA A 263 -17.51 6.63 12.60
CA ALA A 263 -18.05 7.71 11.79
C ALA A 263 -19.57 7.63 11.71
N GLY A 264 -20.22 8.78 11.76
CA GLY A 264 -21.64 8.99 11.49
C GLY A 264 -21.81 9.85 10.24
N GLY A 265 -22.78 9.51 9.40
CA GLY A 265 -23.13 10.27 8.20
C GLY A 265 -24.57 9.97 7.80
N THR A 266 -25.24 10.94 7.21
CA THR A 266 -26.61 10.78 6.70
C THR A 266 -26.60 10.46 5.20
N CYS A 267 -27.43 9.50 4.82
CA CYS A 267 -27.72 9.20 3.42
C CYS A 267 -28.90 10.06 2.96
N GLN A 268 -28.89 10.54 1.71
CA GLN A 268 -30.05 11.26 1.18
C GLN A 268 -31.22 10.30 0.94
N ASP A 269 -32.44 10.76 1.25
CA ASP A 269 -33.66 10.14 0.75
C ASP A 269 -33.69 10.26 -0.79
N GLY A 270 -33.50 9.15 -1.51
CA GLY A 270 -33.58 9.16 -2.99
C GLY A 270 -32.78 8.08 -3.74
N GLY A 271 -31.76 7.48 -3.13
CA GLY A 271 -30.96 6.41 -3.75
C GLY A 271 -29.85 6.87 -4.71
N ASP A 272 -29.44 8.14 -4.61
CA ASP A 272 -28.38 8.74 -5.44
C ASP A 272 -26.97 8.57 -4.86
N ASP A 273 -26.86 8.02 -3.64
CA ASP A 273 -25.62 7.82 -2.89
C ASP A 273 -25.22 6.34 -2.86
N PHE A 274 -23.92 6.05 -2.89
CA PHE A 274 -23.42 4.68 -2.85
C PHE A 274 -23.71 4.00 -1.50
N LEU A 275 -23.77 4.75 -0.40
CA LEU A 275 -24.11 4.21 0.92
C LEU A 275 -25.51 3.59 0.96
N SER A 276 -26.47 4.08 0.16
CA SER A 276 -27.81 3.48 0.06
C SER A 276 -27.75 2.03 -0.47
N VAL A 277 -26.79 1.71 -1.33
CA VAL A 277 -26.54 0.34 -1.80
C VAL A 277 -26.11 -0.55 -0.63
N LEU A 278 -25.24 -0.04 0.25
CA LEU A 278 -24.76 -0.78 1.41
C LEU A 278 -25.82 -0.91 2.51
N GLU A 279 -26.66 0.11 2.68
CA GLU A 279 -27.75 0.13 3.64
C GLU A 279 -28.83 -0.91 3.32
N ALA A 280 -29.09 -1.16 2.04
CA ALA A 280 -30.06 -2.16 1.61
C ALA A 280 -29.61 -3.61 1.88
N MET A 281 -28.32 -3.84 2.14
CA MET A 281 -27.80 -5.18 2.42
C MET A 281 -27.95 -5.59 3.89
N PRO A 282 -28.31 -6.85 4.18
CA PRO A 282 -28.10 -7.41 5.50
C PRO A 282 -26.60 -7.65 5.71
N GLY A 283 -26.07 -7.18 6.85
CA GLY A 283 -24.66 -7.37 7.19
C GLY A 283 -24.26 -8.85 7.26
N ALA A 284 -23.03 -9.15 6.83
CA ALA A 284 -22.42 -10.47 6.81
C ALA A 284 -21.05 -10.45 7.54
N VAL A 285 -20.33 -11.58 7.51
CA VAL A 285 -18.96 -11.70 8.04
C VAL A 285 -18.04 -11.92 6.85
N SER A 286 -17.03 -11.06 6.71
CA SER A 286 -15.98 -11.28 5.72
C SER A 286 -15.07 -12.43 6.17
N SER A 287 -14.62 -13.23 5.21
CA SER A 287 -13.63 -14.29 5.41
C SER A 287 -12.40 -14.10 4.54
N VAL A 288 -12.24 -12.90 3.98
CA VAL A 288 -11.20 -12.59 3.00
C VAL A 288 -9.79 -12.68 3.60
N SER A 289 -9.64 -12.42 4.91
CA SER A 289 -8.36 -12.43 5.63
C SER A 289 -7.64 -13.78 5.58
N SER A 290 -8.36 -14.89 5.38
CA SER A 290 -7.80 -16.24 5.23
C SER A 290 -7.35 -16.56 3.81
N MET A 291 -7.63 -15.68 2.85
CA MET A 291 -7.27 -15.85 1.44
C MET A 291 -6.30 -14.78 0.94
N VAL A 292 -6.09 -13.72 1.70
CA VAL A 292 -5.19 -12.62 1.33
C VAL A 292 -3.80 -12.90 1.91
N PRO A 293 -2.71 -12.72 1.14
CA PRO A 293 -1.35 -12.83 1.67
C PRO A 293 -1.07 -11.76 2.72
N SER A 294 -0.18 -12.04 3.66
CA SER A 294 0.25 -11.06 4.67
C SER A 294 0.85 -9.78 4.07
N TYR A 295 1.48 -9.89 2.90
CA TYR A 295 2.11 -8.80 2.16
C TYR A 295 1.15 -8.04 1.21
N ALA A 296 -0.14 -8.04 1.57
CA ALA A 296 -1.15 -7.33 0.82
C ALA A 296 -1.08 -5.83 1.16
N VAL A 297 -1.04 -5.01 0.12
CA VAL A 297 -1.06 -3.54 0.26
C VAL A 297 -2.46 -3.03 0.56
N SER A 298 -3.46 -3.61 -0.10
CA SER A 298 -4.86 -3.19 0.08
C SER A 298 -5.84 -4.32 -0.19
N VAL A 299 -6.98 -4.27 0.51
CA VAL A 299 -8.13 -5.15 0.32
C VAL A 299 -9.39 -4.30 0.37
N VAL A 300 -10.35 -4.57 -0.52
CA VAL A 300 -11.74 -4.15 -0.35
C VAL A 300 -12.59 -5.40 -0.53
N SER A 301 -13.39 -5.74 0.47
CA SER A 301 -14.29 -6.89 0.44
C SER A 301 -15.72 -6.48 0.75
N VAL A 302 -16.66 -7.01 -0.02
CA VAL A 302 -18.09 -6.85 0.16
C VAL A 302 -18.66 -8.24 0.43
N PRO A 303 -18.91 -8.58 1.71
CA PRO A 303 -19.54 -9.84 2.08
C PRO A 303 -21.06 -9.76 1.90
N PHE A 304 -21.64 -10.84 1.38
CA PHE A 304 -23.06 -10.95 1.06
C PHE A 304 -23.69 -12.12 1.81
N GLN A 305 -24.86 -11.91 2.42
CA GLN A 305 -25.74 -13.04 2.72
C GLN A 305 -26.35 -13.60 1.44
N ASP A 306 -26.80 -12.67 0.58
CA ASP A 306 -27.24 -12.90 -0.80
C ASP A 306 -26.82 -11.70 -1.66
N ALA A 307 -26.17 -11.97 -2.80
CA ALA A 307 -25.70 -10.92 -3.70
C ALA A 307 -26.86 -10.21 -4.43
N GLY A 308 -28.06 -10.80 -4.47
CA GLY A 308 -29.21 -10.25 -5.20
C GLY A 308 -29.63 -8.85 -4.73
N ALA A 309 -29.68 -8.63 -3.41
CA ALA A 309 -30.04 -7.33 -2.83
C ALA A 309 -29.05 -6.23 -3.25
N TYR A 310 -27.74 -6.52 -3.18
CA TYR A 310 -26.69 -5.61 -3.64
C TYR A 310 -26.87 -5.27 -5.12
N LEU A 311 -27.04 -6.26 -5.99
CA LEU A 311 -27.11 -6.05 -7.44
C LEU A 311 -28.28 -5.15 -7.84
N SER A 312 -29.46 -5.39 -7.25
CA SER A 312 -30.65 -4.59 -7.52
C SER A 312 -30.46 -3.11 -7.16
N GLU A 313 -29.81 -2.84 -6.03
CA GLU A 313 -29.60 -1.48 -5.53
C GLU A 313 -28.44 -0.79 -6.22
N TYR A 314 -27.38 -1.54 -6.54
CA TYR A 314 -26.26 -1.04 -7.33
C TYR A 314 -26.70 -0.62 -8.74
N ASP A 315 -27.60 -1.37 -9.38
CA ASP A 315 -28.15 -0.99 -10.68
C ASP A 315 -28.98 0.30 -10.58
N ARG A 316 -29.79 0.47 -9.53
CA ARG A 316 -30.54 1.72 -9.29
C ARG A 316 -29.62 2.93 -9.10
N PHE A 317 -28.61 2.81 -8.25
CA PHE A 317 -27.60 3.84 -8.02
C PHE A 317 -26.88 4.22 -9.33
N ARG A 318 -26.57 3.24 -10.18
CA ARG A 318 -25.91 3.51 -11.45
C ARG A 318 -26.82 4.21 -12.46
N ASP A 319 -28.08 3.81 -12.53
CA ASP A 319 -29.05 4.38 -13.46
C ASP A 319 -29.41 5.83 -13.09
N SER A 320 -29.32 6.21 -11.81
CA SER A 320 -29.47 7.62 -11.40
C SER A 320 -28.26 8.50 -11.77
N ARG A 321 -27.06 7.92 -11.81
CA ARG A 321 -25.80 8.64 -12.10
C ARG A 321 -25.40 8.69 -13.57
N SER A 322 -25.85 7.75 -14.40
CA SER A 322 -25.45 7.67 -15.80
C SER A 322 -26.64 7.57 -16.74
N SER A 323 -26.64 8.38 -17.79
CA SER A 323 -27.59 8.24 -18.90
C SER A 323 -27.39 6.96 -19.73
N SER A 324 -26.28 6.23 -19.53
CA SER A 324 -25.95 5.01 -20.26
C SER A 324 -26.07 3.77 -19.36
N SER A 325 -27.10 2.96 -19.58
CA SER A 325 -27.32 1.77 -18.75
C SER A 325 -26.18 0.74 -18.90
N ILE A 326 -25.95 -0.05 -17.85
CA ILE A 326 -24.91 -1.11 -17.83
C ILE A 326 -25.32 -2.37 -18.61
N PHE A 327 -26.61 -2.51 -18.95
CA PHE A 327 -27.17 -3.70 -19.60
C PHE A 327 -26.50 -4.07 -20.94
N PRO A 328 -26.18 -3.14 -21.87
CA PRO A 328 -25.48 -3.47 -23.11
C PRO A 328 -24.09 -4.09 -22.89
N VAL A 329 -23.39 -3.63 -21.84
CA VAL A 329 -22.09 -4.20 -21.47
C VAL A 329 -22.27 -5.62 -20.93
N ARG A 330 -23.25 -5.84 -20.04
CA ARG A 330 -23.56 -7.17 -19.50
C ARG A 330 -24.03 -8.14 -20.57
N ASP A 331 -24.83 -7.69 -21.54
CA ASP A 331 -25.28 -8.51 -22.68
C ASP A 331 -24.09 -8.92 -23.57
N THR A 332 -23.20 -7.97 -23.88
CA THR A 332 -21.98 -8.25 -24.64
C THR A 332 -21.10 -9.28 -23.93
N LEU A 333 -20.85 -9.09 -22.63
CA LEU A 333 -20.12 -10.04 -21.79
C LEU A 333 -20.80 -11.42 -21.77
N GLY A 334 -22.12 -11.45 -21.66
CA GLY A 334 -22.92 -12.67 -21.65
C GLY A 334 -22.85 -13.46 -22.95
N LYS A 335 -22.82 -12.78 -24.10
CA LYS A 335 -22.65 -13.40 -25.43
C LYS A 335 -21.29 -14.07 -25.58
N TYR A 336 -20.22 -13.42 -25.11
CA TYR A 336 -18.86 -13.99 -25.17
C TYR A 336 -18.68 -15.17 -24.23
N ALA A 337 -19.15 -15.06 -23.00
CA ALA A 337 -18.99 -16.11 -22.00
C ALA A 337 -20.06 -17.22 -22.10
N GLY A 338 -21.12 -17.00 -22.86
CA GLY A 338 -22.27 -17.91 -23.01
C GLY A 338 -23.12 -18.08 -21.73
N ILE A 339 -23.03 -17.14 -20.80
CA ILE A 339 -23.87 -16.98 -19.61
C ILE A 339 -23.81 -15.52 -19.19
N GLY A 340 -24.95 -14.88 -18.90
CA GLY A 340 -24.98 -13.47 -18.48
C GLY A 340 -24.40 -13.26 -17.07
N PRO A 341 -23.77 -12.11 -16.77
CA PRO A 341 -23.14 -11.86 -15.47
C PRO A 341 -24.04 -12.12 -14.26
N GLU A 342 -25.29 -11.65 -14.25
CA GLU A 342 -26.22 -11.86 -13.12
C GLU A 342 -26.63 -13.33 -12.96
N LYS A 343 -26.81 -14.05 -14.07
CA LYS A 343 -27.12 -15.49 -14.04
C LYS A 343 -25.94 -16.29 -13.53
N TRP A 344 -24.73 -15.91 -13.92
CA TRP A 344 -23.48 -16.48 -13.44
C TRP A 344 -23.30 -16.26 -11.93
N CYS A 345 -23.51 -15.04 -11.44
CA CYS A 345 -23.42 -14.70 -10.02
C CYS A 345 -24.42 -15.52 -9.17
N ARG A 346 -25.67 -15.64 -9.65
CA ARG A 346 -26.70 -16.48 -9.01
C ARG A 346 -26.37 -17.97 -9.05
N ALA A 347 -25.87 -18.47 -10.18
CA ALA A 347 -25.50 -19.89 -10.31
C ALA A 347 -24.42 -20.30 -9.31
N LEU A 348 -23.44 -19.43 -9.07
CA LEU A 348 -22.36 -19.66 -8.12
C LEU A 348 -22.73 -19.34 -6.66
N ALA A 349 -23.92 -18.75 -6.43
CA ALA A 349 -24.35 -18.24 -5.14
C ALA A 349 -23.25 -17.44 -4.44
N VAL A 350 -22.71 -16.41 -5.12
CA VAL A 350 -21.58 -15.60 -4.61
C VAL A 350 -21.91 -15.04 -3.23
N LYS A 351 -21.03 -15.30 -2.26
CA LYS A 351 -21.16 -14.90 -0.85
C LYS A 351 -20.21 -13.79 -0.44
N GLU A 352 -19.18 -13.52 -1.22
CA GLU A 352 -18.23 -12.47 -0.93
C GLU A 352 -17.48 -12.11 -2.20
N ALA A 353 -17.30 -10.82 -2.45
CA ALA A 353 -16.44 -10.34 -3.52
C ALA A 353 -15.38 -9.41 -2.94
N ALA A 354 -14.10 -9.73 -3.19
CA ALA A 354 -12.98 -8.92 -2.77
C ALA A 354 -12.06 -8.54 -3.93
N ALA A 355 -11.55 -7.32 -3.89
CA ALA A 355 -10.46 -6.83 -4.71
C ALA A 355 -9.22 -6.68 -3.83
N VAL A 356 -8.10 -7.26 -4.26
CA VAL A 356 -6.87 -7.33 -3.46
C VAL A 356 -5.69 -6.87 -4.31
N SER A 357 -4.78 -6.11 -3.72
CA SER A 357 -3.49 -5.78 -4.31
C SER A 357 -2.35 -6.23 -3.43
N PHE A 358 -1.35 -6.91 -4.00
CA PHE A 358 -0.19 -7.43 -3.29
C PHE A 358 1.02 -7.45 -4.23
N HIS A 359 2.22 -7.41 -3.67
CA HIS A 359 3.44 -7.43 -4.48
C HIS A 359 3.79 -8.86 -4.91
N VAL A 360 4.26 -8.99 -6.15
CA VAL A 360 4.87 -10.19 -6.72
C VAL A 360 6.23 -9.77 -7.28
N GLY A 361 7.29 -10.05 -6.54
CA GLY A 361 8.59 -9.39 -6.73
C GLY A 361 8.44 -7.86 -6.60
N GLN A 362 8.82 -7.11 -7.64
CA GLN A 362 8.68 -5.63 -7.67
C GLN A 362 7.34 -5.15 -8.23
N ASN A 363 6.50 -6.07 -8.70
CA ASN A 363 5.28 -5.75 -9.40
C ASN A 363 4.09 -5.79 -8.45
N LEU A 364 3.35 -4.69 -8.34
CA LEU A 364 2.11 -4.66 -7.58
C LEU A 364 0.99 -5.31 -8.39
N GLU A 365 0.71 -6.58 -8.14
CA GLU A 365 -0.37 -7.31 -8.79
C GLU A 365 -1.74 -6.98 -8.18
N SER A 366 -2.80 -7.36 -8.90
CA SER A 366 -4.17 -7.25 -8.40
C SER A 366 -4.95 -8.50 -8.75
N ALA A 367 -5.82 -8.93 -7.84
CA ALA A 367 -6.69 -10.08 -8.02
C ALA A 367 -8.11 -9.76 -7.54
N VAL A 368 -9.08 -10.45 -8.13
CA VAL A 368 -10.46 -10.51 -7.65
C VAL A 368 -10.68 -11.88 -7.04
N LEU A 369 -11.18 -11.90 -5.81
CA LEU A 369 -11.48 -13.09 -5.03
C LEU A 369 -12.98 -13.18 -4.85
N LEU A 370 -13.59 -14.29 -5.27
CA LEU A 370 -15.03 -14.52 -5.12
C LEU A 370 -15.28 -15.79 -4.32
N LYS A 371 -15.92 -15.66 -3.17
CA LYS A 371 -16.37 -16.80 -2.37
C LYS A 371 -17.67 -17.33 -2.97
N VAL A 372 -17.70 -18.60 -3.31
CA VAL A 372 -18.86 -19.22 -3.95
C VAL A 372 -19.60 -20.13 -2.97
N GLY A 373 -20.93 -19.99 -2.90
CA GLY A 373 -21.79 -20.87 -2.10
C GLY A 373 -22.19 -22.15 -2.83
N ASN A 374 -22.14 -22.14 -4.17
CA ASN A 374 -22.43 -23.28 -5.02
C ASN A 374 -21.32 -23.46 -6.06
N PRO A 375 -20.32 -24.34 -5.82
CA PRO A 375 -19.16 -24.50 -6.69
C PRO A 375 -19.49 -25.36 -7.93
N ASP A 376 -20.40 -24.89 -8.77
CA ASP A 376 -20.78 -25.56 -10.02
C ASP A 376 -19.57 -25.64 -10.97
N VAL A 377 -19.03 -26.84 -11.11
CA VAL A 377 -17.81 -27.12 -11.89
C VAL A 377 -17.98 -26.71 -13.36
N SER A 378 -19.17 -26.92 -13.93
CA SER A 378 -19.45 -26.60 -15.33
C SER A 378 -19.45 -25.08 -15.58
N VAL A 379 -19.79 -24.30 -14.55
CA VAL A 379 -19.72 -22.84 -14.58
C VAL A 379 -18.30 -22.38 -14.28
N ILE A 380 -17.69 -22.81 -13.19
CA ILE A 380 -16.35 -22.33 -12.77
C ILE A 380 -15.29 -22.63 -13.84
N PHE A 381 -15.25 -23.87 -14.33
CA PHE A 381 -14.20 -24.38 -15.22
C PHE A 381 -14.59 -24.34 -16.70
N ARG A 382 -15.48 -23.42 -17.07
CA ARG A 382 -15.90 -23.29 -18.47
C ARG A 382 -14.71 -23.05 -19.40
N GLY A 383 -14.57 -23.91 -20.40
CA GLY A 383 -13.48 -23.83 -21.37
C GLY A 383 -12.16 -24.42 -20.88
N THR A 384 -12.18 -25.23 -19.82
CA THR A 384 -11.05 -26.04 -19.36
C THR A 384 -11.43 -27.52 -19.36
N ASP A 385 -10.44 -28.40 -19.14
CA ASP A 385 -10.63 -29.85 -19.10
C ASP A 385 -11.11 -30.38 -17.72
N VAL A 386 -11.38 -29.50 -16.76
CA VAL A 386 -11.77 -29.88 -15.38
C VAL A 386 -13.27 -30.14 -15.32
N THR A 387 -13.65 -31.36 -14.93
CA THR A 387 -15.05 -31.83 -14.88
C THR A 387 -15.52 -32.25 -13.49
N THR A 388 -14.60 -32.40 -12.54
CA THR A 388 -14.90 -32.68 -11.11
C THR A 388 -13.93 -31.91 -10.21
N LEU A 389 -14.36 -31.62 -8.98
CA LEU A 389 -13.53 -31.08 -7.91
C LEU A 389 -12.89 -32.16 -7.03
N ASP A 390 -13.26 -33.43 -7.22
CA ASP A 390 -12.70 -34.54 -6.45
C ASP A 390 -11.19 -34.67 -6.71
N ASN A 391 -10.39 -34.54 -5.66
CA ASN A 391 -8.92 -34.49 -5.72
C ASN A 391 -8.36 -33.39 -6.63
N TYR A 392 -9.15 -32.33 -6.91
CA TYR A 392 -8.68 -31.21 -7.69
C TYR A 392 -7.54 -30.49 -6.95
N VAL A 393 -6.40 -30.36 -7.62
CA VAL A 393 -5.26 -29.58 -7.17
C VAL A 393 -5.33 -28.21 -7.86
N PRO A 394 -5.22 -27.09 -7.11
CA PRO A 394 -5.19 -25.75 -7.70
C PRO A 394 -4.18 -25.63 -8.84
N GLN A 395 -4.61 -25.05 -9.96
CA GLN A 395 -3.80 -24.87 -11.17
C GLN A 395 -4.19 -23.56 -11.87
N VAL A 396 -3.27 -23.02 -12.66
CA VAL A 396 -3.53 -21.78 -13.40
C VAL A 396 -4.32 -22.10 -14.67
N HIS A 397 -5.57 -21.64 -14.72
CA HIS A 397 -6.49 -21.81 -15.85
C HIS A 397 -6.72 -20.50 -16.59
N ARG A 398 -7.19 -20.58 -17.85
CA ARG A 398 -7.66 -19.41 -18.59
C ARG A 398 -9.04 -18.99 -18.07
N TYR A 399 -9.23 -17.70 -17.79
CA TYR A 399 -10.50 -17.21 -17.26
C TYR A 399 -11.48 -16.82 -18.36
N ALA A 400 -12.69 -17.38 -18.31
CA ALA A 400 -13.76 -17.14 -19.29
C ALA A 400 -14.60 -15.89 -18.97
N TYR A 401 -14.55 -15.37 -17.75
CA TYR A 401 -15.49 -14.39 -17.21
C TYR A 401 -14.89 -13.00 -16.99
N LYS A 402 -13.88 -12.63 -17.79
CA LYS A 402 -13.22 -11.32 -17.71
C LYS A 402 -14.25 -10.18 -17.69
N GLY A 403 -14.17 -9.32 -16.67
CA GLY A 403 -15.04 -8.16 -16.50
C GLY A 403 -16.41 -8.42 -15.85
N PHE A 404 -16.75 -9.67 -15.51
CA PHE A 404 -18.04 -9.98 -14.87
C PHE A 404 -18.14 -9.31 -13.50
N ALA A 405 -17.17 -9.53 -12.61
CA ALA A 405 -17.14 -8.92 -11.29
C ALA A 405 -17.22 -7.39 -11.37
N ALA A 406 -16.46 -6.76 -12.27
CA ALA A 406 -16.48 -5.32 -12.49
C ALA A 406 -17.84 -4.77 -12.97
N SER A 407 -18.61 -5.58 -13.71
CA SER A 407 -19.94 -5.20 -14.19
C SER A 407 -21.03 -5.33 -13.13
N LEU A 408 -20.78 -6.14 -12.10
CA LEU A 408 -21.73 -6.53 -11.06
C LEU A 408 -21.49 -5.76 -9.76
N PHE A 409 -20.24 -5.73 -9.29
CA PHE A 409 -19.82 -5.15 -8.01
C PHE A 409 -19.09 -3.81 -8.19
N GLY A 410 -19.01 -3.35 -9.45
CA GLY A 410 -18.55 -2.03 -9.81
C GLY A 410 -17.09 -1.90 -10.21
N PRO A 411 -16.67 -0.67 -10.59
CA PRO A 411 -15.33 -0.30 -11.04
C PRO A 411 -14.15 -0.92 -10.27
N LEU A 412 -14.30 -1.04 -8.96
CA LEU A 412 -13.32 -1.58 -8.02
C LEU A 412 -12.85 -3.00 -8.34
N PHE A 413 -13.67 -3.79 -9.02
CA PHE A 413 -13.34 -5.18 -9.35
C PHE A 413 -12.79 -5.31 -10.78
N ARG A 414 -12.40 -4.20 -11.43
CA ARG A 414 -11.87 -4.20 -12.79
C ARG A 414 -10.35 -4.34 -12.80
N LEU A 415 -9.87 -5.45 -13.34
CA LEU A 415 -8.44 -5.70 -13.53
C LEU A 415 -7.97 -5.32 -14.95
N GLU A 416 -6.70 -4.93 -15.08
CA GLU A 416 -6.03 -4.76 -16.40
C GLU A 416 -5.91 -6.10 -17.12
N ASP A 417 -5.32 -7.04 -16.40
CA ASP A 417 -5.18 -8.42 -16.80
C ASP A 417 -6.02 -9.30 -15.87
N GLU A 418 -6.99 -9.97 -16.48
CA GLU A 418 -7.87 -10.97 -15.85
C GLU A 418 -7.91 -12.20 -16.77
N SER A 419 -6.74 -12.57 -17.28
CA SER A 419 -6.58 -13.68 -18.22
C SER A 419 -6.58 -15.04 -17.56
N ALA A 420 -6.30 -15.10 -16.26
CA ALA A 420 -6.11 -16.34 -15.51
C ALA A 420 -7.03 -16.43 -14.29
N PHE A 421 -7.29 -17.67 -13.87
CA PHE A 421 -7.91 -17.95 -12.57
C PHE A 421 -7.47 -19.29 -11.98
N THR A 422 -7.74 -19.47 -10.69
CA THR A 422 -7.71 -20.78 -10.01
C THR A 422 -8.92 -20.89 -9.07
N TYR A 423 -9.27 -22.11 -8.67
CA TYR A 423 -10.22 -22.37 -7.61
C TYR A 423 -9.49 -22.96 -6.40
N ILE A 424 -9.65 -22.39 -5.22
CA ILE A 424 -8.94 -22.83 -4.02
C ILE A 424 -9.73 -22.45 -2.77
N ASN A 425 -9.87 -23.38 -1.81
CA ASN A 425 -10.54 -23.15 -0.52
C ASN A 425 -11.96 -22.54 -0.60
N GLY A 426 -12.72 -22.85 -1.65
CA GLY A 426 -14.08 -22.29 -1.85
C GLY A 426 -14.10 -20.91 -2.53
N TRP A 427 -12.96 -20.45 -3.04
CA TRP A 427 -12.80 -19.17 -3.71
C TRP A 427 -12.37 -19.33 -5.15
N ILE A 428 -12.95 -18.51 -6.03
CA ILE A 428 -12.39 -18.23 -7.35
C ILE A 428 -11.41 -17.06 -7.18
N VAL A 429 -10.16 -17.24 -7.60
CA VAL A 429 -9.15 -16.19 -7.62
C VAL A 429 -8.83 -15.87 -9.07
N SER A 430 -9.23 -14.71 -9.58
CA SER A 430 -8.96 -14.26 -10.96
C SER A 430 -7.99 -13.07 -11.00
N GLY A 431 -7.16 -13.01 -12.05
CA GLY A 431 -6.20 -11.93 -12.24
C GLY A 431 -5.20 -12.21 -13.36
N SER A 432 -4.03 -11.57 -13.26
CA SER A 432 -2.91 -11.87 -14.15
C SER A 432 -2.39 -13.28 -13.91
N ARG A 433 -1.72 -13.86 -14.91
CA ARG A 433 -1.09 -15.19 -14.74
C ARG A 433 -0.08 -15.21 -13.58
N ALA A 434 0.60 -14.09 -13.33
CA ALA A 434 1.54 -13.94 -12.22
C ALA A 434 0.80 -13.94 -10.87
N ALA A 435 -0.26 -13.13 -10.74
CA ALA A 435 -1.08 -13.06 -9.53
C ALA A 435 -1.66 -14.44 -9.15
N VAL A 436 -2.25 -15.14 -10.12
CA VAL A 436 -2.85 -16.47 -9.88
C VAL A 436 -1.79 -17.52 -9.54
N LYS A 437 -0.58 -17.42 -10.11
CA LYS A 437 0.53 -18.34 -9.81
C LYS A 437 0.99 -18.25 -8.34
N GLU A 438 0.86 -17.10 -7.69
CA GLU A 438 1.15 -16.97 -6.24
C GLU A 438 0.22 -17.82 -5.37
N TYR A 439 -1.05 -17.96 -5.76
CA TYR A 439 -2.00 -18.82 -5.06
C TYR A 439 -1.73 -20.30 -5.35
N VAL A 440 -1.47 -20.63 -6.62
CA VAL A 440 -1.21 -22.01 -7.06
C VAL A 440 0.10 -22.57 -6.49
N SER A 441 1.13 -21.73 -6.30
CA SER A 441 2.38 -22.14 -5.67
C SER A 441 2.28 -22.34 -4.15
N GLY A 442 1.16 -21.92 -3.53
CA GLY A 442 0.96 -21.90 -2.09
C GLY A 442 1.55 -20.68 -1.38
N ARG A 443 2.36 -19.85 -2.06
CA ARG A 443 3.01 -18.67 -1.45
C ARG A 443 2.03 -17.66 -0.90
N ALA A 444 0.94 -17.38 -1.62
CA ALA A 444 -0.07 -16.42 -1.16
C ALA A 444 -0.76 -16.84 0.15
N LEU A 445 -0.80 -18.15 0.44
CA LEU A 445 -1.52 -18.71 1.59
C LEU A 445 -0.59 -19.26 2.67
N GLU A 446 0.74 -19.17 2.50
CA GLU A 446 1.72 -19.63 3.48
C GLU A 446 1.60 -18.84 4.80
N ASN A 447 1.49 -17.52 4.68
CA ASN A 447 1.13 -16.61 5.76
C ASN A 447 0.02 -15.67 5.29
N THR A 448 -1.21 -15.97 5.68
CA THR A 448 -2.39 -15.16 5.34
C THR A 448 -2.45 -13.90 6.19
N LEU A 449 -3.10 -12.83 5.71
CA LEU A 449 -3.27 -11.58 6.44
C LEU A 449 -3.90 -11.77 7.82
N GLY A 450 -4.92 -12.63 7.94
CA GLY A 450 -5.53 -12.93 9.25
C GLY A 450 -4.55 -13.61 10.23
N ARG A 451 -3.63 -14.44 9.72
CA ARG A 451 -2.57 -15.05 10.52
C ARG A 451 -1.50 -14.03 10.90
N TYR A 452 -1.15 -13.14 10.00
CA TYR A 452 -0.19 -12.06 10.27
C TYR A 452 -0.71 -11.10 11.34
N MET A 453 -2.00 -10.72 11.30
CA MET A 453 -2.65 -9.98 12.39
C MET A 453 -2.55 -10.75 13.71
N ALA A 454 -2.85 -12.05 13.73
CA ALA A 454 -2.74 -12.86 14.94
C ALA A 454 -1.30 -12.97 15.47
N ASP A 455 -0.31 -13.13 14.60
CA ASP A 455 1.12 -13.14 14.92
C ASP A 455 1.57 -11.79 15.50
N ALA A 456 0.97 -10.69 15.06
CA ALA A 456 1.13 -9.35 15.62
C ALA A 456 0.33 -9.13 16.94
N GLY A 457 -0.41 -10.11 17.43
CA GLY A 457 -1.25 -9.99 18.63
C GLY A 457 -2.54 -9.20 18.40
N LEU A 458 -2.94 -8.97 17.16
CA LEU A 458 -4.15 -8.27 16.77
C LEU A 458 -5.31 -9.25 16.51
N PRO A 459 -6.56 -8.86 16.80
CA PRO A 459 -7.72 -9.58 16.29
C PRO A 459 -7.80 -9.46 14.77
N ASP A 460 -8.53 -10.39 14.14
CA ASP A 460 -8.82 -10.27 12.71
C ASP A 460 -9.84 -9.15 12.47
N ARG A 461 -9.32 -7.95 12.19
CA ARG A 461 -10.09 -6.73 11.94
C ARG A 461 -10.96 -6.80 10.68
N LEU A 462 -10.67 -7.70 9.74
CA LEU A 462 -11.52 -7.87 8.55
C LEU A 462 -12.72 -8.79 8.83
N SER A 463 -12.58 -9.75 9.75
CA SER A 463 -13.63 -10.74 10.07
C SER A 463 -14.66 -10.25 11.11
N VAL A 464 -15.21 -9.06 10.91
CA VAL A 464 -16.20 -8.47 11.83
C VAL A 464 -17.63 -8.84 11.41
N LYS A 465 -18.47 -9.17 12.40
CA LYS A 465 -19.90 -9.51 12.18
C LYS A 465 -20.74 -8.29 11.80
N GLY A 466 -21.74 -8.53 10.96
CA GLY A 466 -22.76 -7.53 10.62
C GLY A 466 -22.25 -6.43 9.70
N ARG A 467 -21.20 -6.71 8.92
CA ARG A 467 -20.58 -5.75 7.99
C ARG A 467 -21.06 -5.98 6.56
N CYS A 468 -21.28 -4.88 5.86
CA CYS A 468 -21.64 -4.78 4.45
C CYS A 468 -20.42 -4.51 3.58
N LEU A 469 -19.38 -3.90 4.13
CA LEU A 469 -18.09 -3.64 3.48
C LEU A 469 -16.97 -3.68 4.52
N VAL A 470 -15.83 -4.25 4.15
CA VAL A 470 -14.57 -4.13 4.90
C VAL A 470 -13.45 -3.76 3.94
N ALA A 471 -12.58 -2.87 4.34
CA ALA A 471 -11.42 -2.44 3.57
C ALA A 471 -10.18 -2.42 4.48
N TYR A 472 -9.03 -2.71 3.90
CA TYR A 472 -7.76 -2.76 4.58
C TYR A 472 -6.70 -2.03 3.76
N PHE A 473 -5.80 -1.35 4.46
CA PHE A 473 -4.61 -0.73 3.90
C PHE A 473 -3.45 -0.82 4.90
N SER A 474 -2.24 -1.10 4.41
CA SER A 474 -1.02 -1.02 5.23
C SER A 474 -0.03 -0.04 4.59
N PRO A 475 0.29 1.07 5.27
CA PRO A 475 1.22 2.07 4.76
C PRO A 475 2.65 1.55 4.72
N VAL A 476 3.06 0.70 5.68
CA VAL A 476 4.41 0.11 5.77
C VAL A 476 4.74 -0.75 4.55
N GLU A 477 3.74 -1.38 3.93
CA GLU A 477 3.92 -2.22 2.74
C GLU A 477 3.71 -1.47 1.42
N SER A 478 3.39 -0.18 1.51
CA SER A 478 3.01 0.66 0.37
C SER A 478 4.13 1.62 -0.02
N ARG A 479 4.15 2.00 -1.30
CA ARG A 479 4.96 3.13 -1.78
C ARG A 479 4.14 4.41 -1.68
N LEU A 480 4.14 5.01 -0.49
CA LEU A 480 3.28 6.14 -0.12
C LEU A 480 3.45 7.32 -1.07
N GLU A 481 4.67 7.60 -1.53
CA GLU A 481 5.01 8.66 -2.47
C GLU A 481 4.33 8.51 -3.84
N LYS A 482 3.87 7.29 -4.17
CA LYS A 482 3.13 7.01 -5.39
C LYS A 482 1.62 7.16 -5.24
N ILE A 483 1.12 7.46 -4.05
CA ILE A 483 -0.30 7.54 -3.67
C ILE A 483 -0.62 8.95 -3.17
N PHE A 484 0.17 9.45 -2.23
CA PHE A 484 -0.06 10.69 -1.50
C PHE A 484 0.80 11.84 -2.00
N SER A 485 0.37 13.07 -1.74
CA SER A 485 1.25 14.23 -1.87
C SER A 485 2.48 14.08 -0.96
N PRO A 486 3.62 14.74 -1.27
CA PRO A 486 4.84 14.59 -0.49
C PRO A 486 4.65 14.87 1.02
N ALA A 487 3.83 15.86 1.37
CA ALA A 487 3.53 16.20 2.77
C ALA A 487 2.80 15.05 3.48
N PHE A 488 1.76 14.50 2.86
CA PHE A 488 1.00 13.38 3.42
C PHE A 488 1.80 12.08 3.44
N ALA A 489 2.60 11.80 2.41
CA ALA A 489 3.50 10.65 2.40
C ALA A 489 4.48 10.70 3.57
N SER A 490 5.13 11.86 3.78
CA SER A 490 6.08 12.07 4.88
C SER A 490 5.43 11.91 6.27
N ALA A 491 4.21 12.42 6.47
CA ALA A 491 3.49 12.22 7.73
C ALA A 491 3.08 10.77 7.95
N MET A 492 2.64 10.06 6.91
CA MET A 492 2.34 8.63 6.99
C MET A 492 3.59 7.79 7.31
N GLU A 493 4.74 8.14 6.73
CA GLU A 493 6.03 7.53 7.04
C GLU A 493 6.45 7.80 8.48
N SER A 494 6.30 9.05 8.94
CA SER A 494 6.60 9.45 10.32
C SER A 494 5.68 8.75 11.34
N ALA A 495 4.38 8.60 11.02
CA ALA A 495 3.43 7.89 11.86
C ALA A 495 3.70 6.38 11.94
N ALA A 496 4.30 5.82 10.89
CA ALA A 496 4.74 4.43 10.83
C ALA A 496 6.13 4.19 11.46
N ASP A 497 6.89 5.24 11.75
CA ASP A 497 8.25 5.12 12.26
C ASP A 497 8.29 4.37 13.60
N GLY A 498 9.28 3.49 13.75
CA GLY A 498 9.41 2.60 14.90
C GLY A 498 8.42 1.43 14.96
N PHE A 499 7.46 1.31 14.03
CA PHE A 499 6.53 0.19 13.93
C PHE A 499 6.84 -0.72 12.73
N SER A 500 6.66 -2.02 12.90
CA SER A 500 6.86 -3.00 11.81
C SER A 500 5.58 -3.28 11.04
N TYR A 501 4.42 -2.96 11.64
CA TYR A 501 3.12 -3.18 11.05
C TYR A 501 2.13 -2.10 11.49
N MET A 502 1.40 -1.55 10.52
CA MET A 502 0.43 -0.47 10.76
C MET A 502 -0.87 -0.69 9.97
N PRO A 503 -1.68 -1.71 10.27
CA PRO A 503 -2.89 -1.94 9.50
C PRO A 503 -3.93 -0.87 9.82
N LEU A 504 -4.53 -0.36 8.75
CA LEU A 504 -5.71 0.46 8.80
C LEU A 504 -6.87 -0.32 8.20
N VAL A 505 -7.92 -0.54 9.00
CA VAL A 505 -9.12 -1.27 8.58
C VAL A 505 -10.32 -0.39 8.70
N PHE A 506 -11.09 -0.30 7.62
CA PHE A 506 -12.37 0.39 7.58
C PHE A 506 -13.48 -0.63 7.41
N SER A 507 -14.60 -0.45 8.10
CA SER A 507 -15.77 -1.32 7.91
C SER A 507 -17.07 -0.55 7.99
N VAL A 508 -18.00 -0.94 7.14
CA VAL A 508 -19.36 -0.41 7.10
C VAL A 508 -20.31 -1.51 7.53
N GLY A 509 -21.13 -1.26 8.54
CA GLY A 509 -22.18 -2.14 9.01
C GLY A 509 -23.53 -1.43 9.08
N LYS A 510 -24.55 -2.16 9.53
CA LYS A 510 -25.92 -1.65 9.69
C LYS A 510 -26.38 -1.78 11.14
N THR A 511 -26.87 -0.70 11.73
CA THR A 511 -27.58 -0.71 13.02
C THR A 511 -29.10 -0.79 12.80
N ARG A 512 -29.90 -0.68 13.87
CA ARG A 512 -31.37 -0.67 13.76
C ARG A 512 -31.93 0.58 13.08
N SER A 513 -31.18 1.69 13.08
CA SER A 513 -31.68 3.01 12.65
C SER A 513 -30.72 3.79 11.74
N SER A 514 -29.47 3.36 11.59
CA SER A 514 -28.45 4.06 10.78
C SER A 514 -27.30 3.12 10.36
N MET A 515 -26.41 3.62 9.51
CA MET A 515 -25.17 2.94 9.16
C MET A 515 -24.12 3.07 10.28
N ASP A 516 -23.33 2.02 10.50
CA ASP A 516 -22.22 2.00 11.47
C ASP A 516 -20.89 1.93 10.72
N LEU A 517 -20.17 3.05 10.66
CA LEU A 517 -18.86 3.12 10.02
C LEU A 517 -17.78 3.07 11.10
N LEU A 518 -16.86 2.12 11.00
CA LEU A 518 -15.74 1.98 11.92
C LEU A 518 -14.42 2.07 11.18
N ALA A 519 -13.41 2.70 11.80
CA ALA A 519 -12.04 2.67 11.33
C ALA A 519 -11.08 2.30 12.48
N ASP A 520 -10.34 1.21 12.31
CA ASP A 520 -9.35 0.70 13.25
C ASP A 520 -7.94 0.95 12.68
N LEU A 521 -7.09 1.66 13.43
CA LEU A 521 -5.67 1.81 13.15
C LEU A 521 -4.87 1.15 14.26
N ASP A 522 -4.10 0.13 13.94
CA ASP A 522 -3.16 -0.49 14.88
C ASP A 522 -1.73 -0.11 14.52
N ARG A 523 -0.86 0.12 15.52
CA ARG A 523 0.59 0.35 15.37
C ARG A 523 1.35 -0.64 16.22
N VAL A 524 2.05 -1.58 15.58
CA VAL A 524 2.63 -2.74 16.29
C VAL A 524 4.06 -3.02 15.84
N VAL A 525 4.92 -3.35 16.82
CA VAL A 525 6.22 -3.99 16.58
C VAL A 525 6.02 -5.49 16.60
N VAL A 526 6.09 -6.12 15.44
CA VAL A 526 5.84 -7.56 15.31
C VAL A 526 7.07 -8.33 15.80
N THR A 527 7.03 -8.77 17.06
CA THR A 527 8.15 -9.49 17.72
C THR A 527 8.14 -11.00 17.46
N LYS A 528 7.03 -11.54 16.96
CA LYS A 528 6.85 -12.96 16.63
C LYS A 528 6.10 -13.12 15.31
N SER A 529 6.69 -12.73 14.18
CA SER A 529 6.18 -13.23 12.90
C SER A 529 6.97 -14.46 12.49
N LYS A 530 6.26 -15.46 11.95
CA LYS A 530 6.84 -16.20 10.84
C LYS A 530 6.98 -15.18 9.71
N ALA A 531 8.07 -14.42 9.68
CA ALA A 531 8.34 -13.46 8.62
C ALA A 531 8.10 -14.20 7.30
N PRO A 532 7.07 -13.82 6.52
CA PRO A 532 6.82 -14.46 5.24
C PRO A 532 8.09 -14.34 4.43
N ALA A 533 8.47 -15.41 3.73
CA ALA A 533 9.59 -15.42 2.79
C ALA A 533 9.65 -14.16 1.88
N PHE A 534 8.50 -13.55 1.62
CA PHE A 534 8.34 -12.36 0.79
C PHE A 534 8.87 -11.03 1.38
N GLU A 535 8.87 -10.80 2.70
CA GLU A 535 9.42 -9.53 3.26
C GLU A 535 10.92 -9.35 2.93
N ARG A 536 11.60 -10.42 2.53
CA ARG A 536 13.01 -10.40 2.12
C ARG A 536 13.21 -10.50 0.61
N ASP A 537 12.14 -10.49 -0.18
CA ASP A 537 12.23 -10.69 -1.63
C ASP A 537 12.57 -9.42 -2.42
N THR A 538 13.87 -9.12 -2.45
CA THR A 538 14.46 -7.96 -3.13
C THR A 538 14.69 -8.16 -4.65
N VAL A 539 15.20 -7.16 -5.37
CA VAL A 539 15.63 -7.35 -6.77
C VAL A 539 16.96 -8.12 -6.82
N ILE A 540 17.21 -8.87 -7.90
CA ILE A 540 18.55 -9.37 -8.20
C ILE A 540 19.38 -8.16 -8.64
N ASP A 541 20.44 -7.84 -7.90
CA ASP A 541 21.39 -6.83 -8.32
C ASP A 541 22.20 -7.36 -9.51
N VAL A 542 22.08 -6.69 -10.66
CA VAL A 542 22.76 -7.05 -11.91
C VAL A 542 23.92 -6.06 -12.08
N PRO A 543 25.18 -6.48 -11.87
CA PRO A 543 26.31 -5.55 -11.91
C PRO A 543 26.49 -4.91 -13.29
N ASP A 544 26.63 -3.59 -13.39
CA ASP A 544 26.83 -2.90 -14.68
C ASP A 544 28.29 -2.96 -15.19
N GLY A 545 29.23 -3.40 -14.34
CA GLY A 545 30.67 -3.38 -14.60
C GLY A 545 31.36 -2.10 -14.07
N PRO A 546 32.58 -1.79 -14.52
CA PRO A 546 33.40 -2.54 -15.47
C PRO A 546 33.86 -3.90 -14.94
N PHE A 547 33.88 -4.91 -15.81
CA PHE A 547 34.37 -6.25 -15.51
C PHE A 547 35.85 -6.37 -15.79
N ARG A 548 36.60 -6.90 -14.83
CA ARG A 548 38.04 -7.13 -14.98
C ARG A 548 38.28 -8.37 -15.85
N VAL A 549 38.92 -8.19 -16.98
CA VAL A 549 39.22 -9.24 -17.97
C VAL A 549 40.72 -9.32 -18.24
N LYS A 550 41.29 -10.52 -18.32
CA LYS A 550 42.74 -10.70 -18.49
C LYS A 550 43.19 -10.49 -19.93
N ASN A 551 44.20 -9.65 -20.14
CA ASN A 551 44.80 -9.41 -21.44
C ASN A 551 45.87 -10.47 -21.74
N SER A 552 45.65 -11.28 -22.78
CA SER A 552 46.60 -12.35 -23.14
C SER A 552 47.92 -11.87 -23.71
N GLY A 553 48.01 -10.61 -24.19
CA GLY A 553 49.24 -10.06 -24.76
C GLY A 553 50.18 -9.45 -23.74
N THR A 554 49.64 -8.85 -22.68
CA THR A 554 50.42 -8.15 -21.66
C THR A 554 50.43 -8.87 -20.31
N GLY A 555 49.53 -9.83 -20.10
CA GLY A 555 49.32 -10.50 -18.81
C GLY A 555 48.59 -9.64 -17.77
N ARG A 556 48.37 -8.35 -18.06
CA ARG A 556 47.67 -7.39 -17.19
C ARG A 556 46.15 -7.53 -17.29
N MET A 557 45.43 -6.89 -16.37
CA MET A 557 43.97 -6.80 -16.42
C MET A 557 43.54 -5.58 -17.25
N ASN A 558 42.41 -5.73 -17.93
CA ASN A 558 41.69 -4.67 -18.63
C ASN A 558 40.27 -4.54 -18.03
N LEU A 559 39.59 -3.45 -18.33
CA LEU A 559 38.22 -3.17 -17.91
C LEU A 559 37.28 -3.26 -19.12
N PHE A 560 36.38 -4.24 -19.11
CA PHE A 560 35.32 -4.42 -20.11
C PHE A 560 34.00 -3.90 -19.57
N TYR A 561 33.28 -3.07 -20.32
CA TYR A 561 32.05 -2.44 -19.86
C TYR A 561 31.13 -2.10 -21.02
N GLN A 562 29.89 -1.74 -20.70
CA GLN A 562 28.93 -1.23 -21.67
C GLN A 562 28.59 0.23 -21.34
N GLN A 563 28.46 1.05 -22.37
CA GLN A 563 28.00 2.44 -22.25
C GLN A 563 26.47 2.52 -22.37
N ASP A 564 25.88 3.61 -21.90
CA ASP A 564 24.44 3.88 -21.98
C ASP A 564 23.89 3.85 -23.43
N ASN A 565 24.72 4.18 -24.41
CA ASN A 565 24.42 4.12 -25.84
C ASN A 565 24.58 2.70 -26.44
N MET A 566 24.71 1.67 -25.61
CA MET A 566 24.90 0.26 -25.95
C MET A 566 26.25 -0.11 -26.59
N TYR A 567 27.26 0.76 -26.61
CA TYR A 567 28.60 0.35 -27.04
C TYR A 567 29.27 -0.56 -26.00
N LEU A 568 29.85 -1.67 -26.46
CA LEU A 568 30.77 -2.47 -25.68
C LEU A 568 32.16 -1.86 -25.79
N CYS A 569 32.81 -1.62 -24.66
CA CYS A 569 34.09 -0.94 -24.59
C CYS A 569 35.11 -1.78 -23.81
N LEU A 570 36.37 -1.65 -24.20
CA LEU A 570 37.51 -2.20 -23.47
C LEU A 570 38.51 -1.08 -23.23
N GLN A 571 39.00 -0.97 -22.00
CA GLN A 571 40.03 -0.01 -21.61
C GLN A 571 41.09 -0.66 -20.72
N GLU A 572 42.26 -0.03 -20.59
CA GLU A 572 43.24 -0.37 -19.56
C GLU A 572 42.74 0.05 -18.16
N GLU A 573 43.34 -0.48 -17.09
CA GLU A 573 42.98 -0.11 -15.71
C GLU A 573 43.27 1.38 -15.39
N ASP A 574 44.08 2.07 -16.21
CA ASP A 574 44.33 3.52 -16.11
C ASP A 574 43.28 4.39 -16.85
N GLY A 575 42.25 3.77 -17.44
CA GLY A 575 41.19 4.46 -18.19
C GLY A 575 41.49 4.72 -19.66
N ARG A 576 42.65 4.27 -20.18
CA ARG A 576 42.95 4.40 -21.61
C ARG A 576 42.11 3.45 -22.45
N GLY A 577 41.24 4.00 -23.29
CA GLY A 577 40.41 3.23 -24.22
C GLY A 577 41.23 2.41 -25.23
N ILE A 578 40.83 1.16 -25.44
CA ILE A 578 41.43 0.22 -26.40
C ILE A 578 40.54 0.10 -27.63
N TRP A 579 39.23 -0.16 -27.45
CA TRP A 579 38.24 -0.16 -28.53
C TRP A 579 36.82 0.03 -27.99
N GLY A 580 35.91 0.42 -28.90
CA GLY A 580 34.46 0.45 -28.69
C GLY A 580 33.74 -0.15 -29.90
N VAL A 581 32.80 -1.06 -29.65
CA VAL A 581 32.05 -1.78 -30.68
C VAL A 581 30.55 -1.61 -30.43
N PRO A 582 29.74 -1.21 -31.43
CA PRO A 582 28.29 -1.11 -31.26
C PRO A 582 27.67 -2.45 -30.85
N PHE A 583 26.71 -2.41 -29.93
CA PHE A 583 25.91 -3.56 -29.52
C PHE A 583 24.44 -3.15 -29.35
N SER A 584 23.55 -4.14 -29.18
CA SER A 584 22.10 -3.92 -29.36
C SER A 584 21.26 -4.16 -28.11
N SER A 585 21.84 -4.69 -27.05
CA SER A 585 21.09 -5.03 -25.82
C SER A 585 21.98 -4.98 -24.58
N PRO A 586 21.39 -4.78 -23.38
CA PRO A 586 22.14 -4.79 -22.13
C PRO A 586 22.83 -6.14 -21.87
N ILE A 587 24.03 -6.09 -21.29
CA ILE A 587 24.72 -7.29 -20.79
C ILE A 587 24.07 -7.78 -19.48
N CYS A 588 24.08 -9.10 -19.25
CA CYS A 588 23.43 -9.74 -18.11
C CYS A 588 24.33 -9.79 -16.84
N GLY A 589 25.13 -8.76 -16.59
CA GLY A 589 25.72 -8.56 -15.28
C GLY A 589 27.09 -9.17 -14.98
N ARG A 590 27.72 -9.93 -15.89
CA ARG A 590 29.11 -10.43 -15.75
C ARG A 590 29.82 -10.59 -17.10
N ALA A 591 31.14 -10.57 -17.07
CA ALA A 591 32.00 -10.97 -18.19
C ALA A 591 33.32 -11.57 -17.67
N GLY A 592 33.87 -12.54 -18.40
CA GLY A 592 35.10 -13.22 -18.01
C GLY A 592 35.91 -13.72 -19.20
N THR A 593 37.19 -14.03 -19.00
CA THR A 593 38.07 -14.45 -20.10
C THR A 593 38.26 -15.95 -20.18
N ILE A 594 38.20 -16.49 -21.40
CA ILE A 594 38.45 -17.90 -21.71
C ILE A 594 39.49 -18.06 -22.83
N ASP A 595 40.19 -19.19 -22.87
CA ASP A 595 41.04 -19.61 -24.00
C ASP A 595 40.27 -20.62 -24.85
N TYR A 596 39.34 -20.12 -25.66
CA TYR A 596 38.42 -20.94 -26.44
C TYR A 596 39.13 -21.83 -27.46
N PHE A 597 40.20 -21.31 -28.08
CA PHE A 597 40.98 -22.02 -29.10
C PHE A 597 42.12 -22.86 -28.54
N ALA A 598 42.26 -22.92 -27.21
CA ALA A 598 43.35 -23.61 -26.52
C ALA A 598 44.75 -23.23 -27.05
N ASN A 599 44.98 -21.97 -27.41
CA ASN A 599 46.23 -21.47 -27.98
C ASN A 599 46.90 -20.36 -27.16
N GLY A 600 46.42 -20.12 -25.94
CA GLY A 600 46.92 -19.08 -25.04
C GLY A 600 46.37 -17.67 -25.34
N LYS A 601 45.59 -17.49 -26.41
CA LYS A 601 44.90 -16.21 -26.68
C LYS A 601 43.56 -16.22 -25.96
N LEU A 602 43.30 -15.16 -25.20
CA LEU A 602 42.07 -15.04 -24.42
C LEU A 602 40.99 -14.26 -25.19
N GLN A 603 39.75 -14.67 -24.97
CA GLN A 603 38.52 -14.03 -25.46
C GLN A 603 37.62 -13.71 -24.27
N ILE A 604 36.83 -12.65 -24.38
CA ILE A 604 35.89 -12.20 -23.35
C ILE A 604 34.52 -12.83 -23.65
N LEU A 605 34.07 -13.69 -22.74
CA LEU A 605 32.75 -14.31 -22.74
C LEU A 605 31.80 -13.47 -21.87
N PHE A 606 30.63 -13.14 -22.40
CA PHE A 606 29.57 -12.43 -21.69
C PHE A 606 28.19 -12.89 -22.18
N ALA A 607 27.12 -12.48 -21.51
CA ALA A 607 25.75 -12.84 -21.84
C ALA A 607 24.91 -11.59 -22.13
N SER A 608 23.94 -11.72 -23.04
CA SER A 608 22.92 -10.69 -23.29
C SER A 608 21.65 -11.34 -23.86
N GLY A 609 20.49 -10.96 -23.32
CA GLY A 609 19.21 -11.58 -23.70
C GLY A 609 19.18 -13.06 -23.32
N SER A 610 19.01 -13.96 -24.31
CA SER A 610 19.08 -15.42 -24.12
C SER A 610 20.41 -16.04 -24.57
N LYS A 611 21.41 -15.20 -24.94
CA LYS A 611 22.57 -15.64 -25.71
C LYS A 611 23.89 -15.40 -24.97
N LEU A 612 24.83 -16.31 -25.18
CA LEU A 612 26.24 -16.13 -24.87
C LEU A 612 26.96 -15.50 -26.07
N TYR A 613 27.88 -14.58 -25.81
CA TYR A 613 28.70 -13.89 -26.80
C TYR A 613 30.18 -14.06 -26.44
N LEU A 614 31.01 -14.13 -27.47
CA LEU A 614 32.46 -14.22 -27.33
C LEU A 614 33.13 -13.19 -28.23
N ILE A 615 33.92 -12.28 -27.64
CA ILE A 615 34.64 -11.22 -28.35
C ILE A 615 36.13 -11.35 -28.07
N ASP A 616 36.97 -11.21 -29.10
CA ASP A 616 38.42 -11.25 -28.92
C ASP A 616 38.97 -9.91 -28.38
N ARG A 617 40.26 -9.91 -28.04
CA ARG A 617 40.95 -8.71 -27.52
C ARG A 617 40.97 -7.51 -28.48
N LEU A 618 40.63 -7.70 -29.76
CA LEU A 618 40.59 -6.66 -30.79
C LEU A 618 39.15 -6.19 -31.07
N GLY A 619 38.16 -6.62 -30.30
CA GLY A 619 36.76 -6.23 -30.49
C GLY A 619 36.04 -7.00 -31.59
N ARG A 620 36.54 -8.18 -32.00
CA ARG A 620 35.93 -8.99 -33.07
C ARG A 620 35.16 -10.16 -32.47
N TYR A 621 33.92 -10.37 -32.91
CA TYR A 621 33.12 -11.51 -32.53
C TYR A 621 33.74 -12.82 -33.03
N VAL A 622 33.65 -13.87 -32.19
CA VAL A 622 34.30 -15.16 -32.43
C VAL A 622 33.25 -16.20 -32.84
N ASN A 623 33.41 -16.79 -34.03
CA ASN A 623 32.53 -17.89 -34.49
C ASN A 623 32.73 -19.15 -33.61
N PRO A 624 31.66 -19.86 -33.18
CA PRO A 624 30.26 -19.76 -33.61
C PRO A 624 29.34 -18.91 -32.74
N PHE A 625 29.86 -17.97 -31.95
CA PHE A 625 29.02 -17.10 -31.14
C PHE A 625 28.29 -16.05 -32.01
N PRO A 626 27.08 -15.63 -31.60
CA PRO A 626 26.40 -15.96 -30.34
C PRO A 626 25.79 -17.36 -30.29
N VAL A 627 25.76 -17.94 -29.09
CA VAL A 627 25.13 -19.23 -28.78
C VAL A 627 23.86 -18.96 -27.98
N ASP A 628 22.71 -19.43 -28.48
CA ASP A 628 21.41 -19.26 -27.81
C ASP A 628 21.16 -20.36 -26.79
N LEU A 629 20.78 -19.98 -25.57
CA LEU A 629 20.43 -20.90 -24.49
C LEU A 629 18.91 -21.18 -24.42
N GLY A 630 18.10 -20.50 -25.25
CA GLY A 630 16.65 -20.72 -25.35
C GLY A 630 15.83 -20.12 -24.20
N LYS A 631 16.47 -19.57 -23.17
CA LYS A 631 15.84 -18.87 -22.04
C LYS A 631 16.53 -17.54 -21.78
N LYS A 632 15.76 -16.53 -21.39
CA LYS A 632 16.30 -15.21 -21.04
C LYS A 632 17.19 -15.33 -19.80
N ILE A 633 18.33 -14.65 -19.84
CA ILE A 633 19.34 -14.64 -18.79
C ILE A 633 19.17 -13.34 -17.98
N VAL A 634 19.06 -13.46 -16.67
CA VAL A 634 19.02 -12.33 -15.73
C VAL A 634 20.42 -11.98 -15.25
N LEU A 635 21.20 -13.00 -14.84
CA LEU A 635 22.55 -12.82 -14.32
C LEU A 635 23.49 -13.88 -14.90
N GLY A 636 24.66 -13.47 -15.38
CA GLY A 636 25.66 -14.36 -15.95
C GLY A 636 26.62 -13.70 -16.94
N PRO A 637 27.67 -14.42 -17.36
CA PRO A 637 28.02 -15.78 -16.95
C PRO A 637 29.05 -15.84 -15.80
N ASP A 638 28.99 -16.90 -15.00
CA ASP A 638 30.15 -17.41 -14.26
C ASP A 638 30.80 -18.57 -15.01
N ILE A 639 32.13 -18.63 -14.98
CA ILE A 639 32.92 -19.48 -15.87
C ILE A 639 33.86 -20.36 -15.05
N TYR A 640 33.79 -21.68 -15.25
CA TYR A 640 34.58 -22.66 -14.53
C TYR A 640 35.32 -23.62 -15.45
N ASP A 641 36.62 -23.81 -15.21
CA ASP A 641 37.43 -24.90 -15.78
C ASP A 641 37.88 -25.84 -14.66
N PHE A 642 36.97 -26.71 -14.23
CA PHE A 642 37.19 -27.58 -13.06
C PHE A 642 38.40 -28.52 -13.20
N ASN A 643 38.70 -28.95 -14.43
CA ASN A 643 39.72 -29.96 -14.70
C ASN A 643 40.99 -29.38 -15.36
N GLY A 644 41.05 -28.06 -15.58
CA GLY A 644 42.18 -27.41 -16.27
C GLY A 644 42.33 -27.82 -17.74
N THR A 645 41.26 -28.32 -18.36
CA THR A 645 41.28 -28.86 -19.72
C THR A 645 40.77 -27.87 -20.77
N ARG A 646 40.46 -26.63 -20.35
CA ARG A 646 39.81 -25.59 -21.17
C ARG A 646 38.44 -26.03 -21.70
N ARG A 647 37.82 -27.00 -21.03
CA ARG A 647 36.42 -27.37 -21.22
C ARG A 647 35.58 -26.58 -20.22
N TYR A 648 35.25 -25.36 -20.61
CA TYR A 648 34.57 -24.41 -19.74
C TYR A 648 33.10 -24.79 -19.50
N ASN A 649 32.68 -24.61 -18.25
CA ASN A 649 31.30 -24.69 -17.81
C ASN A 649 30.81 -23.27 -17.49
N VAL A 650 29.67 -22.92 -18.03
CA VAL A 650 29.09 -21.58 -17.99
C VAL A 650 27.81 -21.64 -17.17
N MET A 651 27.80 -20.97 -16.02
CA MET A 651 26.63 -20.90 -15.16
C MET A 651 25.89 -19.59 -15.38
N VAL A 652 24.57 -19.68 -15.52
CA VAL A 652 23.67 -18.52 -15.70
C VAL A 652 22.40 -18.69 -14.85
N LEU A 653 21.81 -17.57 -14.45
CA LEU A 653 20.51 -17.50 -13.80
C LEU A 653 19.49 -16.95 -14.80
N HIS A 654 18.38 -17.67 -14.97
CA HIS A 654 17.29 -17.32 -15.87
C HIS A 654 16.18 -16.53 -15.17
N ASP A 655 15.31 -15.89 -15.95
CA ASP A 655 14.19 -15.07 -15.46
C ASP A 655 13.03 -15.87 -14.84
N ASP A 656 13.03 -17.19 -15.01
CA ASP A 656 12.15 -18.13 -14.35
C ASP A 656 12.70 -18.65 -12.99
N ASN A 657 13.74 -17.99 -12.45
CA ASN A 657 14.41 -18.35 -11.19
C ASN A 657 15.13 -19.71 -11.23
N THR A 658 15.57 -20.14 -12.41
CA THR A 658 16.36 -21.36 -12.59
C THR A 658 17.83 -21.05 -12.87
N VAL A 659 18.74 -21.72 -12.15
CA VAL A 659 20.16 -21.70 -12.49
C VAL A 659 20.49 -22.93 -13.32
N ALA A 660 21.20 -22.71 -14.42
CA ALA A 660 21.63 -23.76 -15.32
C ALA A 660 23.11 -23.65 -15.68
N MET A 661 23.72 -24.81 -15.91
CA MET A 661 25.12 -24.95 -16.30
C MET A 661 25.21 -25.48 -17.72
N TYR A 662 25.90 -24.74 -18.59
CA TYR A 662 26.04 -25.05 -20.01
C TYR A 662 27.52 -25.20 -20.38
N ASN A 663 27.81 -25.98 -21.42
CA ASN A 663 29.08 -25.86 -22.12
C ASN A 663 29.05 -24.70 -23.12
N LEU A 664 30.19 -24.40 -23.76
CA LEU A 664 30.30 -23.33 -24.75
C LEU A 664 29.49 -23.54 -26.04
N LYS A 665 28.85 -24.71 -26.22
CA LYS A 665 27.91 -24.98 -27.32
C LYS A 665 26.44 -24.80 -26.91
N GLY A 666 26.17 -24.39 -25.67
CA GLY A 666 24.82 -24.20 -25.15
C GLY A 666 24.15 -25.49 -24.67
N ASN A 667 24.89 -26.60 -24.54
CA ASN A 667 24.34 -27.85 -24.06
C ASN A 667 24.62 -28.02 -22.56
N MET A 668 23.62 -28.49 -21.81
CA MET A 668 23.79 -28.87 -20.41
C MET A 668 24.50 -30.23 -20.30
N PRO A 669 25.28 -30.48 -19.23
CA PRO A 669 25.75 -31.82 -18.90
C PRO A 669 24.56 -32.80 -18.76
N PRO A 670 24.65 -34.05 -19.26
CA PRO A 670 23.56 -35.03 -19.14
C PRO A 670 23.09 -35.26 -17.69
N GLU A 671 24.00 -35.15 -16.73
CA GLU A 671 23.73 -35.34 -15.30
C GLU A 671 23.17 -34.08 -14.62
N TRP A 672 23.13 -32.93 -15.29
CA TRP A 672 22.65 -31.67 -14.72
C TRP A 672 21.15 -31.71 -14.46
N LYS A 673 20.77 -31.54 -13.20
CA LYS A 673 19.39 -31.58 -12.72
C LYS A 673 18.76 -30.19 -12.56
N GLY A 674 19.54 -29.12 -12.73
CA GLY A 674 19.10 -27.74 -12.48
C GLY A 674 19.15 -27.37 -11.00
N ILE A 675 19.19 -26.07 -10.72
CA ILE A 675 18.99 -25.52 -9.37
C ILE A 675 17.79 -24.59 -9.44
N THR A 676 16.83 -24.84 -8.56
CA THR A 676 15.62 -24.03 -8.39
C THR A 676 15.35 -23.83 -6.91
N ALA A 677 14.74 -22.71 -6.54
CA ALA A 677 14.29 -22.45 -5.18
C ALA A 677 12.87 -21.86 -5.20
N GLY A 678 12.15 -22.03 -4.08
CA GLY A 678 10.84 -21.41 -3.90
C GLY A 678 10.93 -19.89 -3.81
N GLU A 679 12.07 -19.40 -3.33
CA GLU A 679 12.44 -18.00 -3.15
C GLU A 679 13.39 -17.51 -4.26
N THR A 680 13.42 -16.20 -4.51
CA THR A 680 14.27 -15.60 -5.57
C THR A 680 15.75 -15.82 -5.27
N ILE A 681 16.46 -16.44 -6.22
CA ILE A 681 17.91 -16.63 -6.18
C ILE A 681 18.57 -15.27 -6.45
N LYS A 682 19.42 -14.79 -5.52
CA LYS A 682 20.01 -13.44 -5.56
C LYS A 682 21.34 -13.34 -6.31
N GLY A 683 21.94 -14.47 -6.64
CA GLY A 683 23.24 -14.50 -7.29
C GLY A 683 23.52 -15.85 -7.95
N LEU A 684 24.58 -15.91 -8.74
CA LEU A 684 25.06 -17.18 -9.26
C LEU A 684 25.65 -18.02 -8.11
N PRO A 685 25.52 -19.35 -8.17
CA PRO A 685 26.00 -20.21 -7.09
C PRO A 685 27.51 -20.08 -6.84
N GLU A 686 27.87 -20.00 -5.55
CA GLU A 686 29.25 -19.96 -5.10
C GLU A 686 29.79 -21.40 -4.95
N PRO A 687 30.97 -21.74 -5.51
CA PRO A 687 31.54 -23.07 -5.37
C PRO A 687 32.09 -23.28 -3.96
N LEU A 688 31.72 -24.40 -3.34
CA LEU A 688 32.20 -24.81 -2.02
C LEU A 688 32.89 -26.17 -2.12
N LYS A 689 34.14 -26.27 -1.63
CA LYS A 689 34.87 -27.55 -1.58
C LYS A 689 34.86 -28.13 -0.17
N VAL A 690 34.32 -29.33 -0.01
CA VAL A 690 34.28 -30.08 1.27
C VAL A 690 34.67 -31.52 0.99
N ALA A 691 35.59 -32.08 1.78
CA ALA A 691 36.06 -33.47 1.65
C ALA A 691 36.40 -33.90 0.20
N GLY A 692 36.98 -33.01 -0.60
CA GLY A 692 37.36 -33.27 -2.00
C GLY A 692 36.22 -33.23 -3.02
N LYS A 693 34.98 -32.98 -2.59
CA LYS A 693 33.80 -32.76 -3.46
C LYS A 693 33.48 -31.27 -3.58
N THR A 694 32.81 -30.91 -4.67
CA THR A 694 32.34 -29.53 -4.91
C THR A 694 30.82 -29.47 -4.75
N TYR A 695 30.34 -28.45 -4.08
CA TYR A 695 28.94 -28.13 -3.84
C TYR A 695 28.66 -26.69 -4.28
N TRP A 696 27.38 -26.33 -4.36
CA TRP A 696 26.94 -25.00 -4.75
C TRP A 696 26.21 -24.33 -3.59
N VAL A 697 26.77 -23.23 -3.09
CA VAL A 697 26.08 -22.36 -2.13
C VAL A 697 25.25 -21.37 -2.92
N VAL A 698 23.94 -21.40 -2.70
CA VAL A 698 22.95 -20.57 -3.41
C VAL A 698 22.30 -19.64 -2.41
N ARG A 699 22.46 -18.34 -2.62
CA ARG A 699 21.83 -17.30 -1.80
C ARG A 699 20.46 -16.98 -2.38
N THR A 700 19.39 -17.18 -1.61
CA THR A 700 18.05 -16.71 -1.97
C THR A 700 17.73 -15.40 -1.24
N SER A 701 16.55 -14.83 -1.48
CA SER A 701 16.02 -13.72 -0.68
C SER A 701 15.91 -14.05 0.79
N VAL A 702 15.71 -15.32 1.12
CA VAL A 702 15.25 -15.72 2.45
C VAL A 702 16.29 -16.51 3.22
N GLN A 703 17.07 -17.34 2.53
CA GLN A 703 18.02 -18.24 3.16
C GLN A 703 19.19 -18.58 2.25
N THR A 704 20.19 -19.23 2.84
CA THR A 704 21.27 -19.89 2.08
C THR A 704 20.93 -21.36 1.91
N LEU A 705 20.99 -21.85 0.67
CA LEU A 705 20.78 -23.25 0.30
C LEU A 705 22.10 -23.86 -0.20
N ILE A 706 22.32 -25.15 0.04
CA ILE A 706 23.49 -25.89 -0.43
C ILE A 706 23.05 -27.02 -1.34
N PHE A 707 23.51 -27.01 -2.58
CA PHE A 707 23.15 -27.99 -3.61
C PHE A 707 24.33 -28.91 -3.96
N PRO A 708 24.04 -30.15 -4.41
CA PRO A 708 25.04 -31.02 -5.06
C PRO A 708 25.64 -30.36 -6.31
N PHE A 709 26.81 -30.84 -6.74
CA PHE A 709 27.51 -30.34 -7.92
C PHE A 709 26.66 -30.28 -9.19
N TYR A 710 25.81 -31.28 -9.42
CA TYR A 710 24.94 -31.36 -10.61
C TYR A 710 23.55 -30.73 -10.39
N GLY A 711 23.33 -30.02 -9.28
CA GLY A 711 22.02 -29.52 -8.89
C GLY A 711 21.08 -30.61 -8.38
N GLY A 712 19.77 -30.36 -8.45
CA GLY A 712 18.71 -31.20 -7.91
C GLY A 712 18.16 -30.63 -6.60
N GLU A 713 17.84 -31.50 -5.65
CA GLU A 713 17.37 -31.07 -4.32
C GLU A 713 18.53 -30.54 -3.46
N PRO A 714 18.32 -29.47 -2.69
CA PRO A 714 19.33 -28.98 -1.76
C PRO A 714 19.49 -29.91 -0.55
N TYR A 715 20.70 -30.00 0.00
CA TYR A 715 20.98 -30.64 1.28
C TYR A 715 20.37 -29.90 2.47
N THR A 716 20.10 -28.61 2.28
CA THR A 716 19.56 -27.72 3.31
C THR A 716 18.23 -27.16 2.85
N ALA A 717 17.14 -27.51 3.52
CA ALA A 717 15.82 -26.92 3.33
C ALA A 717 15.17 -26.70 4.70
N GLY A 718 15.61 -25.64 5.39
CA GLY A 718 15.07 -25.27 6.69
C GLY A 718 13.74 -24.52 6.57
N THR A 719 12.96 -24.48 7.66
CA THR A 719 11.75 -23.66 7.76
C THR A 719 11.81 -22.81 9.02
N GLY A 720 11.31 -21.56 8.97
CA GLY A 720 11.32 -20.65 10.13
C GLY A 720 12.74 -20.34 10.62
N ASP A 721 12.93 -20.25 11.93
CA ASP A 721 14.21 -19.80 12.52
C ASP A 721 15.38 -20.78 12.31
N LYS A 722 15.10 -21.99 11.81
CA LYS A 722 16.11 -22.99 11.44
C LYS A 722 16.70 -22.77 10.04
N MET A 723 16.13 -21.86 9.24
CA MET A 723 16.69 -21.46 7.96
C MET A 723 18.10 -20.89 8.15
N ILE A 724 19.01 -21.22 7.23
CA ILE A 724 20.37 -20.67 7.23
C ILE A 724 20.29 -19.22 6.78
N ARG A 725 20.92 -18.29 7.52
CA ARG A 725 20.86 -16.87 7.15
C ARG A 725 21.43 -16.62 5.77
N THR A 726 20.84 -15.66 5.04
CA THR A 726 21.32 -15.24 3.71
C THR A 726 22.76 -14.71 3.74
N ASP A 727 23.21 -14.15 4.86
CA ASP A 727 24.57 -13.65 5.09
C ASP A 727 25.48 -14.66 5.81
N SER A 728 24.99 -15.87 6.13
CA SER A 728 25.78 -16.88 6.81
C SER A 728 27.03 -17.22 6.00
N LYS A 729 28.18 -17.26 6.65
CA LYS A 729 29.36 -17.92 6.06
C LYS A 729 29.10 -19.43 6.08
N VAL A 730 29.53 -20.13 5.04
CA VAL A 730 29.47 -21.59 4.95
C VAL A 730 30.89 -22.11 5.06
N ILE A 731 31.23 -22.67 6.22
CA ILE A 731 32.61 -23.04 6.56
C ILE A 731 32.73 -24.56 6.57
N PRO A 732 33.64 -25.18 5.79
CA PRO A 732 33.88 -26.61 5.86
C PRO A 732 34.25 -27.06 7.29
N ALA A 733 33.62 -28.12 7.77
CA ALA A 733 33.90 -28.74 9.06
C ALA A 733 34.47 -30.16 8.88
N GLU A 734 34.63 -30.92 9.96
CA GLU A 734 35.16 -32.30 9.88
C GLU A 734 34.24 -33.22 9.05
N GLY A 735 34.84 -34.08 8.24
CA GLY A 735 34.10 -34.97 7.36
C GLY A 735 33.46 -34.25 6.18
N ASN A 736 32.30 -34.74 5.73
CA ASN A 736 31.53 -34.15 4.63
C ASN A 736 30.48 -33.17 5.18
N SER A 737 30.90 -32.22 6.03
CA SER A 737 29.98 -31.32 6.73
C SER A 737 30.42 -29.85 6.68
N VAL A 738 29.49 -28.95 7.04
CA VAL A 738 29.72 -27.50 7.09
C VAL A 738 29.11 -26.88 8.35
N THR A 739 29.75 -25.83 8.86
CA THR A 739 29.21 -24.98 9.91
C THR A 739 28.51 -23.76 9.30
N VAL A 740 27.30 -23.48 9.76
CA VAL A 740 26.42 -22.39 9.29
C VAL A 740 25.68 -21.72 10.46
N THR A 741 25.26 -20.47 10.28
CA THR A 741 24.47 -19.71 11.25
C THR A 741 23.02 -19.58 10.77
N CYS A 742 22.06 -19.90 11.64
CA CYS A 742 20.63 -19.79 11.34
C CYS A 742 20.00 -18.51 11.92
N TYR A 743 18.73 -18.24 11.58
CA TYR A 743 18.00 -17.06 12.04
C TYR A 743 17.74 -17.01 13.55
N ASP A 744 17.74 -18.15 14.25
CA ASP A 744 17.73 -18.18 15.72
C ASP A 744 19.06 -17.81 16.39
N GLY A 745 20.05 -17.39 15.60
CA GLY A 745 21.37 -16.97 16.07
C GLY A 745 22.31 -18.12 16.43
N LYS A 746 21.89 -19.39 16.27
CA LYS A 746 22.73 -20.56 16.61
C LYS A 746 23.55 -21.02 15.41
N GLU A 747 24.77 -21.45 15.70
CA GLU A 747 25.59 -22.20 14.75
C GLU A 747 25.20 -23.68 14.74
N ARG A 748 25.17 -24.27 13.55
CA ARG A 748 24.83 -25.68 13.32
C ARG A 748 25.82 -26.31 12.36
N ILE A 749 26.09 -27.60 12.58
CA ILE A 749 26.82 -28.46 11.65
C ILE A 749 25.79 -29.16 10.76
N VAL A 750 25.99 -29.10 9.45
CA VAL A 750 25.13 -29.71 8.44
C VAL A 750 25.94 -30.70 7.63
N ASP A 751 25.46 -31.93 7.51
CA ASP A 751 26.05 -32.96 6.66
C ASP A 751 25.61 -32.79 5.19
N LEU A 752 26.57 -32.94 4.27
CA LEU A 752 26.42 -32.80 2.82
C LEU A 752 26.50 -34.15 2.09
#